data_AF-A0A449B3M2-F1
#
_entry.id   AF-A0A449B3M2-F1
#
_cell.length_a   1.000
_cell.length_b   1.000
_cell.length_c   1.000
_cell.angle_alpha   90.00
_cell.angle_beta   90.00
_cell.angle_gamma   90.00
#
_symmetry.space_group_name_H-M   'P 1'
#
loop_
_entity.id
_entity.type
_entity.pdbx_description
1 polymer ?
#
loop_
_entity_poly.entity_id
_entity_poly.type
_entity_poly.pdbx_seq_one_letter_code
_entity_poly.pdbx_strand_id
1 'polypeptide(L)'
;MSYSIELWEEKINELGFTDWNIGTNIYTYLKNSVLVWLDKIEENDYILINYKENENKSIIHKIYFKNKEEIVFYDSRNDFISSAASKQLLDVLKSFSIIIEDEEKMHINKELIELKNKKFETNTTILKEFITKNFYNLIEKNVLSKIKELKNNNQIENKENTKTKLWWNLIRSYCSSINDDDKLIGIFTFLKKFDNKINSFYNDFFETFLFDKNNSKSIYIKNIIDNNINKFLEETKSITELEDTNWEEKYKIDFNSIKNKLEYTDKIKEKNNDLDIEINKGSLPFLITKTKIYDFFTSRQLSYKMPLFQRTYSWDSNMIKGLFESLLNDFLNNNERKNYSLLNNIILGQNNINQIIIDGQQRITSLILIILSLKKLAMKMDENDNSGVQDYLNPLIAKIGDMIRSFTQSDENYKAINDIVNNQLIEEAGKKENIKFKNTRFFKNWKEIIRLVDKKIKYISFLKDFLKYLLENTYFIVTYMPNLDDKKAINIFSNLNKYSKKLGVLDLFRNKINEIFGIESEEYIKTYNETINLYFRNSISDSSKDENISLILNFLNNLLTINQYQIKIEEIDENYSDNISNAFEKIEEIIKIYNNNEFKFAKKYESFVGDLITYLWENIIEFEYCTYGSITEIIKIIKDKKIYNKTFSAIEQIANNFYEKIKKYSYVNFQIYHISNGGAKTVFIPLIWTLAKEFEIFDFSKKELNENKVKEFSKYLAEIEKFSALWKIKFSGQSLTLQIRKICLKLKNDDGNLISPEQLYLELEKTIKELTIMSNAQKINELYKDLQNKLNAQIDESNYKNKKDTINLLYKIVLAKVSYGILLRNHETPQYFTKFKSKEEKNNNTINYIDYTYEHSLPKKLKPEDKKRLDLIGVKEHEIENIVKQIGNGCLLSDSDNKSLKNNFRKNYNYLNINNYSVAGGKTNFNKINFDQTLLSNDELIWSNEQIELPKIISVEDNKYENFKSFSNYILNRSKEIIKAYISILFYDLKK
;
A
#
# COMPACT_ATOMS: atom_id res chain seq x y z
N MET A 1 5.24 -20.49 -22.19
CA MET A 1 4.59 -20.76 -20.90
C MET A 1 3.47 -19.76 -20.72
N SER A 2 2.26 -20.16 -20.32
CA SER A 2 1.25 -19.19 -19.92
C SER A 2 1.65 -18.49 -18.62
N TYR A 3 1.10 -17.31 -18.35
CA TYR A 3 1.39 -16.58 -17.11
C TYR A 3 0.79 -17.26 -15.87
N SER A 4 1.35 -17.01 -14.69
CA SER A 4 0.72 -17.37 -13.41
C SER A 4 -0.46 -16.45 -13.10
N ILE A 5 -1.33 -16.84 -12.15
CA ILE A 5 -2.44 -15.98 -11.68
C ILE A 5 -1.91 -14.61 -11.22
N GLU A 6 -0.82 -14.55 -10.44
CA GLU A 6 -0.24 -13.28 -9.98
C GLU A 6 0.25 -12.41 -11.15
N LEU A 7 0.90 -13.01 -12.15
CA LEU A 7 1.39 -12.26 -13.31
C LEU A 7 0.22 -11.80 -14.20
N TRP A 8 -0.85 -12.60 -14.32
CA TRP A 8 -2.09 -12.17 -14.97
C TRP A 8 -2.73 -11.00 -14.23
N GLU A 9 -2.78 -11.02 -12.89
CA GLU A 9 -3.28 -9.92 -12.06
C GLU A 9 -2.50 -8.63 -12.35
N GLU A 10 -1.17 -8.69 -12.34
CA GLU A 10 -0.30 -7.55 -12.67
C GLU A 10 -0.57 -7.02 -14.09
N LYS A 11 -0.53 -7.90 -15.10
CA LYS A 11 -0.69 -7.52 -16.51
C LYS A 11 -2.07 -6.97 -16.84
N ILE A 12 -3.12 -7.51 -16.23
CA ILE A 12 -4.51 -7.06 -16.42
C ILE A 12 -4.72 -5.68 -15.78
N ASN A 13 -4.12 -5.43 -14.61
CA ASN A 13 -4.13 -4.11 -14.00
C ASN A 13 -3.41 -3.06 -14.87
N GLU A 14 -2.28 -3.42 -15.49
CA GLU A 14 -1.54 -2.55 -16.44
C GLU A 14 -2.41 -2.15 -17.66
N LEU A 15 -3.27 -3.04 -18.16
CA LEU A 15 -4.21 -2.75 -19.26
C LEU A 15 -5.42 -1.89 -18.89
N GLY A 16 -5.54 -1.46 -17.63
CA GLY A 16 -6.65 -0.62 -17.19
C GLY A 16 -7.96 -1.38 -16.96
N PHE A 17 -7.91 -2.70 -16.73
CA PHE A 17 -9.04 -3.54 -16.33
C PHE A 17 -9.40 -3.28 -14.86
N THR A 18 -9.72 -2.03 -14.58
CA THR A 18 -9.94 -1.50 -13.25
C THR A 18 -11.30 -0.83 -13.21
N ASP A 19 -11.85 -0.74 -12.01
CA ASP A 19 -13.06 0.00 -11.72
C ASP A 19 -13.01 1.42 -12.31
N TRP A 20 -14.05 1.79 -13.05
CA TRP A 20 -14.17 3.12 -13.67
C TRP A 20 -15.29 3.93 -13.07
N ASN A 21 -14.91 4.97 -12.34
CA ASN A 21 -15.82 6.00 -11.85
C ASN A 21 -16.17 6.97 -13.00
N ILE A 22 -17.11 6.58 -13.85
CA ILE A 22 -17.72 7.48 -14.82
C ILE A 22 -18.62 8.49 -14.09
N GLY A 23 -18.63 9.76 -14.51
CA GLY A 23 -19.34 10.83 -13.80
C GLY A 23 -20.85 10.85 -14.08
N THR A 24 -21.32 10.09 -15.06
CA THR A 24 -22.71 10.04 -15.52
C THR A 24 -22.97 8.63 -16.08
N ASN A 25 -24.18 8.09 -15.91
CA ASN A 25 -24.49 6.76 -16.41
C ASN A 25 -24.37 6.73 -17.97
N ILE A 26 -24.05 5.55 -18.52
CA ILE A 26 -23.85 5.40 -19.98
C ILE A 26 -25.14 5.72 -20.74
N TYR A 27 -26.28 5.32 -20.19
CA TYR A 27 -27.58 5.57 -20.78
C TYR A 27 -27.85 7.06 -21.01
N THR A 28 -27.55 7.93 -20.05
CA THR A 28 -27.75 9.39 -20.17
C THR A 28 -26.87 9.96 -21.28
N TYR A 29 -25.63 9.48 -21.42
CA TYR A 29 -24.79 9.93 -22.53
C TYR A 29 -25.41 9.60 -23.89
N LEU A 30 -25.91 8.38 -24.09
CA LEU A 30 -26.55 7.97 -25.34
C LEU A 30 -27.91 8.66 -25.55
N LYS A 31 -28.71 8.78 -24.49
CA LYS A 31 -30.03 9.41 -24.51
C LYS A 31 -29.95 10.87 -24.89
N ASN A 32 -29.03 11.61 -24.29
CA ASN A 32 -28.92 13.04 -24.53
C ASN A 32 -28.06 13.34 -25.77
N SER A 33 -27.33 12.39 -26.34
CA SER A 33 -26.66 12.56 -27.64
C SER A 33 -27.39 11.85 -28.77
N VAL A 34 -27.01 10.61 -29.05
CA VAL A 34 -27.38 9.85 -30.24
C VAL A 34 -28.89 9.83 -30.46
N LEU A 35 -29.69 9.62 -29.41
CA LEU A 35 -31.14 9.57 -29.56
C LEU A 35 -31.78 10.92 -29.96
N VAL A 36 -31.08 12.04 -29.76
CA VAL A 36 -31.53 13.40 -30.09
C VAL A 36 -31.28 13.76 -31.56
N TRP A 37 -30.18 13.25 -32.14
CA TRP A 37 -29.72 13.68 -33.46
C TRP A 37 -29.69 12.60 -34.54
N LEU A 38 -29.80 11.30 -34.22
CA LEU A 38 -29.60 10.20 -35.16
C LEU A 38 -30.48 10.29 -36.43
N ASP A 39 -31.72 10.75 -36.31
CA ASP A 39 -32.68 10.92 -37.41
C ASP A 39 -32.42 12.17 -38.27
N LYS A 40 -31.54 13.07 -37.83
CA LYS A 40 -31.34 14.41 -38.44
C LYS A 40 -30.02 14.53 -39.22
N ILE A 41 -29.17 13.52 -39.16
CA ILE A 41 -27.80 13.51 -39.71
C ILE A 41 -27.67 12.60 -40.95
N GLU A 42 -26.71 12.89 -41.82
CA GLU A 42 -26.39 12.11 -43.02
C GLU A 42 -24.91 11.67 -43.03
N GLU A 43 -24.54 10.76 -43.94
CA GLU A 43 -23.19 10.14 -44.00
C GLU A 43 -22.05 11.17 -44.12
N ASN A 44 -22.29 12.28 -44.83
CA ASN A 44 -21.28 13.32 -45.07
C ASN A 44 -21.13 14.31 -43.89
N ASP A 45 -21.94 14.19 -42.83
CA ASP A 45 -21.84 15.04 -41.66
C ASP A 45 -20.62 14.63 -40.81
N TYR A 46 -19.80 15.62 -40.42
CA TYR A 46 -18.63 15.41 -39.58
C TYR A 46 -18.68 16.28 -38.32
N ILE A 47 -18.08 15.75 -37.27
CA ILE A 47 -18.14 16.27 -35.91
C ILE A 47 -16.87 17.05 -35.63
N LEU A 48 -17.04 18.28 -35.17
CA LEU A 48 -15.96 19.10 -34.65
C LEU A 48 -16.17 19.38 -33.17
N ILE A 49 -15.06 19.60 -32.49
CA ILE A 49 -15.04 20.07 -31.11
C ILE A 49 -14.58 21.51 -31.15
N ASN A 50 -15.49 22.44 -30.84
CA ASN A 50 -15.07 23.78 -30.50
C ASN A 50 -14.67 23.77 -29.03
N TYR A 51 -13.38 23.95 -28.77
CA TYR A 51 -12.87 24.17 -27.43
C TYR A 51 -12.76 25.68 -27.21
N LYS A 52 -13.38 26.16 -26.13
CA LYS A 52 -13.16 27.51 -25.63
C LYS A 52 -13.04 27.47 -24.12
N GLU A 53 -12.55 28.55 -23.54
CA GLU A 53 -12.73 28.76 -22.11
C GLU A 53 -14.20 29.06 -21.78
N ASN A 54 -14.65 28.63 -20.61
CA ASN A 54 -15.85 29.16 -19.99
C ASN A 54 -15.47 30.23 -18.96
N GLU A 55 -16.38 30.39 -18.00
CA GLU A 55 -16.13 30.91 -16.67
C GLU A 55 -15.12 29.96 -15.96
N ASN A 56 -15.50 29.29 -14.86
CA ASN A 56 -14.93 28.09 -14.19
C ASN A 56 -13.47 27.63 -14.41
N LYS A 57 -12.54 28.51 -14.78
CA LYS A 57 -11.25 28.29 -15.45
C LYS A 57 -11.25 27.25 -16.57
N SER A 58 -12.37 26.80 -17.12
CA SER A 58 -12.39 25.49 -17.74
C SER A 58 -12.48 25.56 -19.25
N ILE A 59 -11.65 24.75 -19.91
CA ILE A 59 -11.91 24.37 -21.28
C ILE A 59 -13.25 23.63 -21.30
N ILE A 60 -14.20 24.20 -22.03
CA ILE A 60 -15.49 23.61 -22.35
C ILE A 60 -15.52 23.26 -23.82
N HIS A 61 -16.20 22.18 -24.13
CA HIS A 61 -16.37 21.70 -25.48
C HIS A 61 -17.82 21.89 -25.89
N LYS A 62 -18.05 22.59 -27.00
CA LYS A 62 -19.26 22.39 -27.80
C LYS A 62 -18.91 21.39 -28.88
N ILE A 63 -19.57 20.24 -28.83
CA ILE A 63 -19.50 19.25 -29.89
C ILE A 63 -20.66 19.55 -30.83
N TYR A 64 -20.39 19.62 -32.14
CA TYR A 64 -21.39 19.98 -33.12
C TYR A 64 -21.07 19.36 -34.49
N PHE A 65 -22.10 19.23 -35.32
CA PHE A 65 -21.95 18.79 -36.71
C PHE A 65 -21.60 20.01 -37.56
N LYS A 66 -20.48 19.98 -38.28
CA LYS A 66 -19.98 21.17 -39.00
C LYS A 66 -20.93 21.65 -40.10
N ASN A 67 -21.60 20.71 -40.77
CA ASN A 67 -22.53 21.00 -41.85
C ASN A 67 -23.96 21.33 -41.35
N LYS A 68 -24.23 21.13 -40.04
CA LYS A 68 -25.56 21.25 -39.41
C LYS A 68 -25.43 21.70 -37.96
N GLU A 69 -24.95 22.92 -37.75
CA GLU A 69 -24.66 23.45 -36.40
C GLU A 69 -25.94 23.65 -35.55
N GLU A 70 -27.12 23.68 -36.19
CA GLU A 70 -28.44 23.76 -35.56
C GLU A 70 -28.89 22.47 -34.86
N ILE A 71 -28.27 21.33 -35.20
CA ILE A 71 -28.58 20.06 -34.56
C ILE A 71 -27.86 19.97 -33.21
N VAL A 72 -28.64 19.78 -32.14
CA VAL A 72 -28.12 19.58 -30.79
C VAL A 72 -27.38 18.23 -30.73
N PHE A 73 -26.05 18.26 -30.59
CA PHE A 73 -25.23 17.04 -30.46
C PHE A 73 -25.38 16.37 -29.08
N TYR A 74 -25.54 17.16 -28.02
CA TYR A 74 -25.76 16.67 -26.66
C TYR A 74 -26.70 17.61 -25.91
N ASP A 75 -27.88 17.09 -25.55
CA ASP A 75 -28.92 17.79 -24.80
C ASP A 75 -28.50 17.95 -23.33
N SER A 76 -27.88 19.09 -23.06
CA SER A 76 -27.54 19.58 -21.73
C SER A 76 -28.10 20.99 -21.50
N ARG A 77 -28.23 21.43 -20.24
CA ARG A 77 -28.74 22.79 -19.88
C ARG A 77 -27.91 23.97 -20.42
N ASN A 78 -26.78 23.70 -21.05
CA ASN A 78 -25.96 24.64 -21.80
C ASN A 78 -25.51 23.94 -23.08
N ASP A 79 -25.31 24.72 -24.14
CA ASP A 79 -24.70 24.30 -25.41
C ASP A 79 -23.26 23.77 -25.28
N PHE A 80 -22.61 24.04 -24.15
CA PHE A 80 -21.24 23.65 -23.86
C PHE A 80 -21.19 22.72 -22.65
N ILE A 81 -20.42 21.64 -22.76
CA ILE A 81 -20.17 20.66 -21.70
C ILE A 81 -18.73 20.71 -21.22
N SER A 82 -18.47 20.30 -19.98
CA SER A 82 -17.10 20.33 -19.42
C SER A 82 -16.14 19.47 -20.25
N SER A 83 -14.87 19.86 -20.39
CA SER A 83 -13.81 19.01 -20.97
C SER A 83 -13.34 17.90 -20.01
N ALA A 84 -14.30 17.34 -19.25
CA ALA A 84 -14.28 16.02 -18.64
C ALA A 84 -15.51 15.22 -19.10
N ALA A 85 -16.71 15.83 -19.08
CA ALA A 85 -17.93 15.24 -19.61
C ALA A 85 -17.90 15.05 -21.13
N SER A 86 -17.31 16.00 -21.89
CA SER A 86 -17.08 15.83 -23.33
C SER A 86 -16.11 14.71 -23.62
N LYS A 87 -15.02 14.60 -22.85
CA LYS A 87 -14.08 13.49 -22.99
C LYS A 87 -14.80 12.17 -22.71
N GLN A 88 -15.54 12.06 -21.61
CA GLN A 88 -16.32 10.86 -21.28
C GLN A 88 -17.40 10.53 -22.32
N LEU A 89 -18.13 11.53 -22.83
CA LEU A 89 -19.12 11.35 -23.90
C LEU A 89 -18.46 10.83 -25.17
N LEU A 90 -17.38 11.47 -25.63
CA LEU A 90 -16.64 11.02 -26.81
C LEU A 90 -16.02 9.65 -26.58
N ASP A 91 -15.51 9.36 -25.39
CA ASP A 91 -15.00 8.05 -25.01
C ASP A 91 -16.10 6.99 -25.10
N VAL A 92 -17.32 7.28 -24.62
CA VAL A 92 -18.50 6.40 -24.76
C VAL A 92 -18.83 6.18 -26.24
N LEU A 93 -19.00 7.25 -27.03
CA LEU A 93 -19.36 7.15 -28.45
C LEU A 93 -18.28 6.43 -29.28
N LYS A 94 -17.00 6.72 -29.05
CA LYS A 94 -15.86 6.04 -29.68
C LYS A 94 -15.75 4.58 -29.23
N SER A 95 -16.10 4.26 -27.99
CA SER A 95 -16.07 2.88 -27.47
C SER A 95 -17.16 2.01 -28.09
N PHE A 96 -18.34 2.58 -28.36
CA PHE A 96 -19.41 1.90 -29.09
C PHE A 96 -19.24 1.97 -30.62
N SER A 97 -18.14 2.55 -31.12
CA SER A 97 -17.90 2.81 -32.55
C SER A 97 -19.06 3.54 -33.24
N ILE A 98 -19.76 4.40 -32.50
CA ILE A 98 -20.80 5.29 -33.04
C ILE A 98 -20.13 6.43 -33.83
N ILE A 99 -18.98 6.88 -33.33
CA ILE A 99 -18.12 7.85 -34.00
C ILE A 99 -16.74 7.23 -34.28
N ILE A 100 -16.17 7.56 -35.44
CA ILE A 100 -14.88 7.12 -35.94
C ILE A 100 -14.01 8.36 -36.16
N GLU A 101 -12.69 8.27 -35.97
CA GLU A 101 -11.76 9.40 -36.06
C GLU A 101 -10.69 9.09 -37.12
N ASP A 102 -10.60 9.97 -38.13
CA ASP A 102 -9.52 10.05 -39.13
C ASP A 102 -8.71 11.34 -38.89
N GLU A 103 -7.59 11.56 -39.59
CA GLU A 103 -6.57 12.54 -39.16
C GLU A 103 -6.96 14.03 -39.21
N GLU A 104 -8.06 14.44 -39.89
CA GLU A 104 -8.68 15.76 -39.68
C GLU A 104 -9.90 15.73 -38.73
N LYS A 105 -10.71 14.66 -38.77
CA LYS A 105 -12.17 14.75 -38.58
C LYS A 105 -12.75 13.51 -37.89
N MET A 106 -13.82 13.73 -37.12
CA MET A 106 -14.65 12.66 -36.58
C MET A 106 -15.92 12.49 -37.42
N HIS A 107 -16.26 11.25 -37.77
CA HIS A 107 -17.41 10.90 -38.59
C HIS A 107 -18.36 9.95 -37.84
N ILE A 108 -19.64 9.98 -38.19
CA ILE A 108 -20.57 8.93 -37.74
C ILE A 108 -20.25 7.64 -38.50
N ASN A 109 -20.35 6.51 -37.81
CA ASN A 109 -20.14 5.21 -38.44
C ASN A 109 -21.15 4.96 -39.57
N LYS A 110 -20.65 4.64 -40.77
CA LYS A 110 -21.45 4.37 -41.97
C LYS A 110 -22.51 3.28 -41.74
N GLU A 111 -22.18 2.24 -40.98
CA GLU A 111 -23.12 1.15 -40.68
C GLU A 111 -24.31 1.64 -39.84
N LEU A 112 -24.10 2.61 -38.94
CA LEU A 112 -25.18 3.21 -38.17
C LEU A 112 -26.11 4.04 -39.08
N ILE A 113 -25.56 4.75 -40.07
CA ILE A 113 -26.34 5.51 -41.07
C ILE A 113 -27.11 4.57 -42.00
N GLU A 114 -26.50 3.48 -42.46
CA GLU A 114 -27.19 2.46 -43.26
C GLU A 114 -28.36 1.82 -42.51
N LEU A 115 -28.19 1.56 -41.21
CA LEU A 115 -29.27 1.09 -40.35
C LEU A 115 -30.37 2.15 -40.19
N LYS A 116 -30.01 3.43 -40.00
CA LYS A 116 -30.98 4.55 -39.95
C LYS A 116 -31.90 4.54 -41.18
N ASN A 117 -31.35 4.26 -42.37
CA ASN A 117 -32.07 4.28 -43.64
C ASN A 117 -32.98 3.06 -43.85
N LYS A 118 -32.94 2.05 -42.98
CA LYS A 118 -33.90 0.94 -42.97
C LYS A 118 -35.12 1.34 -42.12
N LYS A 119 -36.33 0.91 -42.50
CA LYS A 119 -37.61 1.29 -41.86
C LYS A 119 -37.72 0.86 -40.39
N PHE A 120 -37.03 1.54 -39.48
CA PHE A 120 -37.18 1.39 -38.02
C PHE A 120 -38.12 2.45 -37.46
N GLU A 121 -38.82 2.14 -36.37
CA GLU A 121 -39.84 3.02 -35.76
C GLU A 121 -39.24 4.18 -34.94
N THR A 122 -38.07 4.00 -34.31
CA THR A 122 -37.46 5.03 -33.43
C THR A 122 -35.93 4.98 -33.44
N ASN A 123 -35.29 6.11 -33.11
CA ASN A 123 -33.83 6.20 -32.90
C ASN A 123 -33.32 5.18 -31.86
N THR A 124 -34.12 4.91 -30.83
CA THR A 124 -33.81 3.91 -29.81
C THR A 124 -33.70 2.51 -30.42
N THR A 125 -34.63 2.14 -31.32
CA THR A 125 -34.62 0.83 -32.00
C THR A 125 -33.41 0.69 -32.93
N ILE A 126 -33.05 1.75 -33.67
CA ILE A 126 -31.87 1.77 -34.56
C ILE A 126 -30.59 1.56 -33.73
N LEU A 127 -30.43 2.32 -32.64
CA LEU A 127 -29.24 2.23 -31.79
C LEU A 127 -29.16 0.88 -31.07
N LYS A 128 -30.29 0.31 -30.63
CA LYS A 128 -30.35 -1.05 -30.08
C LYS A 128 -29.82 -2.08 -31.07
N GLU A 129 -30.29 -2.04 -32.32
CA GLU A 129 -29.87 -2.97 -33.36
C GLU A 129 -28.37 -2.82 -33.66
N PHE A 130 -27.88 -1.58 -33.80
CA PHE A 130 -26.47 -1.30 -34.05
C PHE A 130 -25.57 -1.83 -32.93
N ILE A 131 -25.89 -1.52 -31.67
CA ILE A 131 -25.11 -1.98 -30.51
C ILE A 131 -25.15 -3.50 -30.40
N THR A 132 -26.34 -4.12 -30.56
CA THR A 132 -26.50 -5.58 -30.44
C THR A 132 -25.72 -6.31 -31.53
N LYS A 133 -25.79 -5.84 -32.78
CA LYS A 133 -25.05 -6.41 -33.92
C LYS A 133 -23.53 -6.32 -33.73
N ASN A 134 -23.05 -5.21 -33.19
CA ASN A 134 -21.61 -4.96 -33.00
C ASN A 134 -21.07 -5.38 -31.63
N PHE A 135 -21.91 -5.87 -30.72
CA PHE A 135 -21.54 -6.08 -29.31
C PHE A 135 -20.30 -6.97 -29.15
N TYR A 136 -20.30 -8.15 -29.79
CA TYR A 136 -19.16 -9.06 -29.69
C TYR A 136 -17.90 -8.49 -30.33
N ASN A 137 -18.01 -7.90 -31.53
CA ASN A 137 -16.87 -7.28 -32.22
C ASN A 137 -16.22 -6.18 -31.38
N LEU A 138 -17.02 -5.43 -30.61
CA LEU A 138 -16.52 -4.38 -29.72
C LEU A 138 -15.85 -4.94 -28.46
N ILE A 139 -16.38 -6.02 -27.87
CA ILE A 139 -15.69 -6.76 -26.81
C ILE A 139 -14.38 -7.32 -27.34
N GLU A 140 -14.38 -7.91 -28.52
CA GLU A 140 -13.20 -8.49 -29.13
C GLU A 140 -12.13 -7.43 -29.38
N LYS A 141 -12.51 -6.31 -30.01
CA LYS A 141 -11.60 -5.22 -30.35
C LYS A 141 -11.03 -4.51 -29.12
N ASN A 142 -11.83 -4.29 -28.07
CA ASN A 142 -11.44 -3.43 -26.94
C ASN A 142 -10.96 -4.22 -25.71
N VAL A 143 -11.28 -5.51 -25.60
CA VAL A 143 -10.89 -6.34 -24.44
C VAL A 143 -10.08 -7.55 -24.88
N LEU A 144 -10.63 -8.45 -25.70
CA LEU A 144 -9.93 -9.70 -26.06
C LEU A 144 -8.63 -9.46 -26.82
N SER A 145 -8.60 -8.52 -27.77
CA SER A 145 -7.40 -8.16 -28.52
C SER A 145 -6.26 -7.75 -27.59
N LYS A 146 -6.56 -7.02 -26.50
CA LYS A 146 -5.58 -6.57 -25.51
C LYS A 146 -5.06 -7.74 -24.68
N ILE A 147 -5.93 -8.67 -24.30
CA ILE A 147 -5.51 -9.93 -23.65
C ILE A 147 -4.65 -10.78 -24.60
N LYS A 148 -4.99 -10.84 -25.90
CA LYS A 148 -4.21 -11.55 -26.94
C LYS A 148 -2.84 -10.90 -27.14
N GLU A 149 -2.76 -9.56 -27.23
CA GLU A 149 -1.51 -8.81 -27.33
C GLU A 149 -0.59 -9.07 -26.13
N LEU A 150 -1.14 -9.06 -24.90
CA LEU A 150 -0.37 -9.38 -23.69
C LEU A 150 0.29 -10.75 -23.73
N LYS A 151 -0.44 -11.78 -24.19
CA LYS A 151 0.10 -13.14 -24.26
C LYS A 151 1.33 -13.22 -25.18
N ASN A 152 1.37 -12.38 -26.22
CA ASN A 152 2.38 -12.42 -27.26
C ASN A 152 3.56 -11.46 -27.01
N ASN A 153 3.35 -10.34 -26.32
CA ASN A 153 4.36 -9.30 -26.07
C ASN A 153 4.57 -9.07 -24.57
N ASN A 154 5.80 -9.32 -24.07
CA ASN A 154 6.15 -9.09 -22.65
C ASN A 154 6.26 -7.60 -22.26
N GLN A 155 6.23 -6.67 -23.21
CA GLN A 155 6.27 -5.22 -22.98
C GLN A 155 4.97 -4.58 -23.45
N ILE A 156 4.38 -3.75 -22.58
CA ILE A 156 3.15 -3.00 -22.87
C ILE A 156 3.54 -1.56 -23.17
N GLU A 157 3.26 -1.10 -24.39
CA GLU A 157 3.25 0.34 -24.66
C GLU A 157 2.07 0.96 -23.91
N ASN A 158 2.37 1.98 -23.11
CA ASN A 158 1.42 2.71 -22.27
C ASN A 158 0.44 3.53 -23.15
N LYS A 159 -0.50 2.86 -23.83
CA LYS A 159 -1.53 3.46 -24.69
C LYS A 159 -2.81 3.73 -23.89
N GLU A 160 -3.57 4.73 -24.32
CA GLU A 160 -4.75 5.25 -23.64
C GLU A 160 -5.83 4.14 -23.47
N ASN A 161 -5.98 3.60 -22.25
CA ASN A 161 -6.79 2.41 -21.95
C ASN A 161 -8.30 2.67 -21.73
N THR A 162 -8.85 3.80 -22.19
CA THR A 162 -10.23 4.20 -21.81
C THR A 162 -11.31 3.28 -22.41
N LYS A 163 -11.18 2.85 -23.68
CA LYS A 163 -12.14 1.95 -24.33
C LYS A 163 -12.18 0.58 -23.66
N THR A 164 -11.00 0.04 -23.38
CA THR A 164 -10.79 -1.21 -22.62
C THR A 164 -11.48 -1.13 -21.26
N LYS A 165 -11.24 -0.02 -20.55
CA LYS A 165 -11.81 0.22 -19.23
C LYS A 165 -13.34 0.32 -19.25
N LEU A 166 -13.93 1.00 -20.24
CA LEU A 166 -15.38 1.06 -20.42
C LEU A 166 -16.00 -0.33 -20.62
N TRP A 167 -15.49 -1.09 -21.60
CA TRP A 167 -16.02 -2.41 -21.94
C TRP A 167 -15.81 -3.44 -20.83
N TRP A 168 -14.68 -3.38 -20.12
CA TRP A 168 -14.44 -4.20 -18.94
C TRP A 168 -15.50 -3.97 -17.84
N ASN A 169 -15.83 -2.71 -17.55
CA ASN A 169 -16.85 -2.39 -16.55
C ASN A 169 -18.27 -2.73 -17.02
N LEU A 170 -18.57 -2.61 -18.32
CA LEU A 170 -19.84 -3.11 -18.89
C LEU A 170 -19.99 -4.62 -18.69
N ILE A 171 -18.95 -5.40 -19.01
CA ILE A 171 -18.96 -6.86 -18.84
C ILE A 171 -19.17 -7.23 -17.36
N ARG A 172 -18.45 -6.58 -16.43
CA ARG A 172 -18.63 -6.82 -14.99
C ARG A 172 -20.01 -6.44 -14.48
N SER A 173 -20.54 -5.30 -14.94
CA SER A 173 -21.91 -4.89 -14.59
C SER A 173 -22.95 -5.89 -15.09
N TYR A 174 -22.79 -6.39 -16.32
CA TYR A 174 -23.67 -7.41 -16.88
C TYR A 174 -23.68 -8.67 -16.01
N CYS A 175 -22.51 -9.27 -15.75
CA CYS A 175 -22.40 -10.48 -14.93
C CYS A 175 -22.97 -10.27 -13.52
N SER A 176 -22.78 -9.09 -12.93
CA SER A 176 -23.35 -8.75 -11.63
C SER A 176 -24.89 -8.67 -11.67
N SER A 177 -25.45 -8.11 -12.74
CA SER A 177 -26.91 -7.93 -12.89
C SER A 177 -27.69 -9.25 -13.03
N ILE A 178 -27.05 -10.31 -13.54
CA ILE A 178 -27.65 -11.63 -13.70
C ILE A 178 -27.29 -12.60 -12.56
N ASN A 179 -26.69 -12.12 -11.46
CA ASN A 179 -26.14 -12.93 -10.35
C ASN A 179 -25.15 -14.00 -10.83
N ASP A 180 -24.34 -13.68 -11.84
CA ASP A 180 -23.37 -14.59 -12.47
C ASP A 180 -21.95 -14.01 -12.38
N ASP A 181 -21.70 -13.15 -11.38
CA ASP A 181 -20.38 -12.61 -11.05
C ASP A 181 -19.34 -13.73 -10.84
N ASP A 182 -19.80 -14.89 -10.38
CA ASP A 182 -18.99 -16.06 -10.10
C ASP A 182 -18.29 -16.61 -11.37
N LYS A 183 -18.82 -16.40 -12.58
CA LYS A 183 -18.13 -16.82 -13.82
C LYS A 183 -16.89 -15.99 -14.13
N LEU A 184 -16.95 -14.67 -13.95
CA LEU A 184 -15.81 -13.76 -14.17
C LEU A 184 -14.80 -13.89 -13.04
N ILE A 185 -15.27 -13.96 -11.79
CA ILE A 185 -14.43 -14.20 -10.61
C ILE A 185 -13.80 -15.59 -10.68
N GLY A 186 -14.50 -16.60 -11.21
CA GLY A 186 -13.95 -17.94 -11.43
C GLY A 186 -12.75 -17.95 -12.37
N ILE A 187 -12.77 -17.15 -13.45
CA ILE A 187 -11.62 -17.00 -14.36
C ILE A 187 -10.52 -16.15 -13.72
N PHE A 188 -10.88 -14.99 -13.19
CA PHE A 188 -9.96 -14.05 -12.57
C PHE A 188 -10.17 -14.04 -11.05
N THR A 189 -9.70 -15.09 -10.38
CA THR A 189 -9.90 -15.32 -8.94
C THR A 189 -9.34 -14.23 -8.03
N PHE A 190 -8.48 -13.36 -8.56
CA PHE A 190 -7.96 -12.17 -7.89
C PHE A 190 -8.93 -10.96 -7.93
N LEU A 191 -9.98 -10.99 -8.75
CA LEU A 191 -10.95 -9.91 -8.81
C LEU A 191 -11.81 -9.87 -7.55
N LYS A 192 -12.00 -8.66 -7.05
CA LYS A 192 -12.99 -8.39 -6.00
C LYS A 192 -14.40 -8.40 -6.59
N LYS A 193 -15.40 -8.61 -5.74
CA LYS A 193 -16.81 -8.36 -6.10
C LYS A 193 -16.97 -6.93 -6.64
N PHE A 194 -17.79 -6.79 -7.67
CA PHE A 194 -17.99 -5.51 -8.33
C PHE A 194 -18.68 -4.51 -7.38
N ASP A 195 -18.15 -3.28 -7.30
CA ASP A 195 -18.73 -2.27 -6.40
C ASP A 195 -20.13 -1.89 -6.87
N ASN A 196 -21.15 -2.14 -6.02
CA ASN A 196 -22.54 -1.81 -6.30
C ASN A 196 -22.75 -0.34 -6.69
N LYS A 197 -21.92 0.59 -6.18
CA LYS A 197 -21.98 2.00 -6.59
C LYS A 197 -21.56 2.18 -8.04
N ILE A 198 -20.53 1.49 -8.48
CA ILE A 198 -20.05 1.54 -9.87
C ILE A 198 -21.08 0.89 -10.79
N ASN A 199 -21.67 -0.23 -10.36
CA ASN A 199 -22.69 -0.95 -11.10
C ASN A 199 -23.88 -0.06 -11.52
N SER A 200 -24.31 0.87 -10.64
CA SER A 200 -25.40 1.80 -10.93
C SER A 200 -25.20 2.69 -12.16
N PHE A 201 -23.95 2.94 -12.61
CA PHE A 201 -23.69 3.74 -13.82
C PHE A 201 -23.94 2.99 -15.14
N TYR A 202 -24.10 1.67 -15.07
CA TYR A 202 -24.24 0.79 -16.23
C TYR A 202 -25.62 0.11 -16.26
N ASN A 203 -26.30 -0.04 -15.11
CA ASN A 203 -27.61 -0.68 -15.00
C ASN A 203 -28.66 -0.09 -15.96
N ASP A 204 -28.81 1.25 -15.99
CA ASP A 204 -29.82 1.90 -16.85
C ASP A 204 -29.58 1.64 -18.35
N PHE A 205 -28.32 1.44 -18.74
CA PHE A 205 -27.98 1.05 -20.11
C PHE A 205 -28.49 -0.36 -20.41
N PHE A 206 -28.28 -1.31 -19.49
CA PHE A 206 -28.79 -2.67 -19.64
C PHE A 206 -30.31 -2.72 -19.63
N GLU A 207 -30.96 -2.10 -18.65
CA GLU A 207 -32.43 -2.08 -18.54
C GLU A 207 -33.09 -1.48 -19.78
N THR A 208 -32.54 -0.39 -20.31
CA THR A 208 -33.16 0.33 -21.43
C THR A 208 -32.81 -0.27 -22.78
N PHE A 209 -31.53 -0.63 -23.01
CA PHE A 209 -31.08 -1.10 -24.32
C PHE A 209 -31.22 -2.63 -24.50
N LEU A 210 -31.18 -3.44 -23.44
CA LEU A 210 -31.01 -4.90 -23.54
C LEU A 210 -31.96 -5.77 -22.66
N PHE A 211 -32.55 -5.25 -21.58
CA PHE A 211 -33.23 -6.05 -20.52
C PHE A 211 -34.68 -5.60 -20.18
N ASP A 212 -35.46 -5.11 -21.14
CA ASP A 212 -36.86 -4.73 -20.87
C ASP A 212 -37.70 -5.95 -20.43
N LYS A 213 -37.87 -6.12 -19.10
CA LYS A 213 -38.54 -7.28 -18.48
C LYS A 213 -39.99 -7.47 -18.96
N ASN A 214 -40.59 -6.46 -19.56
CA ASN A 214 -42.00 -6.46 -19.95
C ASN A 214 -42.23 -6.70 -21.46
N ASN A 215 -41.19 -7.02 -22.25
CA ASN A 215 -41.26 -7.11 -23.71
C ASN A 215 -40.70 -8.43 -24.26
N SER A 216 -41.47 -9.21 -25.01
CA SER A 216 -41.03 -10.49 -25.57
C SER A 216 -39.86 -10.39 -26.56
N LYS A 217 -39.65 -9.23 -27.21
CA LYS A 217 -38.45 -8.98 -28.04
C LYS A 217 -37.16 -8.81 -27.22
N SER A 218 -37.24 -8.50 -25.92
CA SER A 218 -36.06 -8.34 -25.06
C SER A 218 -35.36 -9.66 -24.76
N ILE A 219 -36.11 -10.76 -24.74
CA ILE A 219 -35.57 -12.13 -24.50
C ILE A 219 -34.61 -12.53 -25.63
N TYR A 220 -34.95 -12.21 -26.88
CA TYR A 220 -34.10 -12.50 -28.03
C TYR A 220 -32.76 -11.75 -27.96
N ILE A 221 -32.80 -10.44 -27.66
CA ILE A 221 -31.60 -9.62 -27.51
C ILE A 221 -30.75 -10.11 -26.33
N LYS A 222 -31.39 -10.41 -25.19
CA LYS A 222 -30.71 -10.97 -24.03
C LYS A 222 -29.96 -12.25 -24.38
N ASN A 223 -30.59 -13.19 -25.09
CA ASN A 223 -29.95 -14.43 -25.52
C ASN A 223 -28.73 -14.18 -26.43
N ILE A 224 -28.78 -13.18 -27.32
CA ILE A 224 -27.61 -12.80 -28.14
C ILE A 224 -26.47 -12.28 -27.26
N ILE A 225 -26.78 -11.43 -26.28
CA ILE A 225 -25.76 -10.89 -25.36
C ILE A 225 -25.18 -11.99 -24.46
N ASP A 226 -26.02 -12.86 -23.90
CA ASP A 226 -25.59 -14.02 -23.12
C ASP A 226 -24.63 -14.89 -23.95
N ASN A 227 -24.97 -15.19 -25.21
CA ASN A 227 -24.10 -15.93 -26.13
C ASN A 227 -22.77 -15.20 -26.39
N ASN A 228 -22.80 -13.88 -26.59
CA ASN A 228 -21.60 -13.07 -26.80
C ASN A 228 -20.69 -13.04 -25.58
N ILE A 229 -21.24 -12.91 -24.37
CA ILE A 229 -20.50 -12.93 -23.11
C ILE A 229 -19.94 -14.33 -22.86
N ASN A 230 -20.71 -15.40 -23.07
CA ASN A 230 -20.21 -16.77 -22.95
C ASN A 230 -19.06 -17.03 -23.93
N LYS A 231 -19.18 -16.58 -25.19
CA LYS A 231 -18.09 -16.64 -26.17
C LYS A 231 -16.86 -15.83 -25.73
N PHE A 232 -17.05 -14.66 -25.12
CA PHE A 232 -15.96 -13.88 -24.55
C PHE A 232 -15.25 -14.62 -23.41
N LEU A 233 -15.99 -15.25 -22.51
CA LEU A 233 -15.44 -16.02 -21.40
C LEU A 233 -14.68 -17.24 -21.90
N GLU A 234 -15.21 -17.97 -22.89
CA GLU A 234 -14.55 -19.10 -23.56
C GLU A 234 -13.22 -18.67 -24.21
N GLU A 235 -13.22 -17.59 -24.99
CA GLU A 235 -11.99 -17.08 -25.60
C GLU A 235 -11.00 -16.58 -24.55
N THR A 236 -11.47 -15.89 -23.51
CA THR A 236 -10.61 -15.43 -22.41
C THR A 236 -9.95 -16.62 -21.72
N LYS A 237 -10.69 -17.70 -21.43
CA LYS A 237 -10.12 -18.94 -20.89
C LYS A 237 -9.09 -19.56 -21.83
N SER A 238 -9.37 -19.60 -23.13
CA SER A 238 -8.44 -20.11 -24.15
C SER A 238 -7.14 -19.30 -24.22
N ILE A 239 -7.23 -17.97 -24.17
CA ILE A 239 -6.06 -17.08 -24.22
C ILE A 239 -5.29 -17.14 -22.90
N THR A 240 -5.97 -16.87 -21.78
CA THR A 240 -5.33 -16.73 -20.46
C THR A 240 -4.90 -18.06 -19.87
N GLU A 241 -5.53 -19.14 -20.32
CA GLU A 241 -5.39 -20.48 -19.75
C GLU A 241 -5.84 -20.59 -18.29
N LEU A 242 -6.60 -19.60 -17.79
CA LEU A 242 -7.20 -19.61 -16.47
C LEU A 242 -8.51 -20.42 -16.52
N GLU A 243 -8.66 -21.36 -15.59
CA GLU A 243 -9.86 -22.20 -15.43
C GLU A 243 -10.57 -21.85 -14.12
N ASP A 244 -11.88 -22.07 -14.08
CA ASP A 244 -12.72 -21.85 -12.90
C ASP A 244 -12.49 -22.97 -11.88
N THR A 245 -11.85 -22.67 -10.76
CA THR A 245 -11.66 -23.64 -9.68
C THR A 245 -12.20 -23.09 -8.36
N ASN A 246 -13.41 -23.53 -8.04
CA ASN A 246 -14.03 -23.43 -6.70
C ASN A 246 -14.31 -24.83 -6.10
N TRP A 247 -14.00 -25.90 -6.82
CA TRP A 247 -14.33 -27.27 -6.42
C TRP A 247 -13.59 -27.66 -5.14
N GLU A 248 -12.39 -27.13 -4.93
CA GLU A 248 -11.50 -27.45 -3.80
C GLU A 248 -12.05 -26.99 -2.45
N GLU A 249 -13.02 -26.07 -2.42
CA GLU A 249 -13.71 -25.63 -1.21
C GLU A 249 -14.66 -26.70 -0.64
N LYS A 250 -15.06 -27.68 -1.45
CA LYS A 250 -15.88 -28.82 -1.00
C LYS A 250 -15.07 -29.86 -0.24
N TYR A 251 -13.77 -29.97 -0.52
CA TYR A 251 -12.91 -31.05 -0.01
C TYR A 251 -11.99 -30.54 1.10
N LYS A 252 -12.17 -31.07 2.32
CA LYS A 252 -11.33 -30.78 3.48
C LYS A 252 -10.38 -31.94 3.76
N ILE A 253 -9.14 -31.65 4.14
CA ILE A 253 -8.16 -32.68 4.55
C ILE A 253 -7.96 -32.57 6.06
N ASP A 254 -8.43 -33.57 6.80
CA ASP A 254 -8.21 -33.69 8.24
C ASP A 254 -6.98 -34.57 8.52
N PHE A 255 -5.86 -33.93 8.83
CA PHE A 255 -4.61 -34.61 9.16
C PHE A 255 -4.75 -35.58 10.35
N ASN A 256 -5.53 -35.24 11.37
CA ASN A 256 -5.68 -36.05 12.59
C ASN A 256 -6.54 -37.27 12.33
N SER A 257 -7.66 -37.11 11.62
CA SER A 257 -8.53 -38.22 11.24
C SER A 257 -7.78 -39.26 10.41
N ILE A 258 -6.97 -38.81 9.44
CA ILE A 258 -6.15 -39.70 8.61
C ILE A 258 -5.11 -40.44 9.45
N LYS A 259 -4.39 -39.73 10.34
CA LYS A 259 -3.39 -40.34 11.23
C LYS A 259 -4.00 -41.40 12.14
N ASN A 260 -5.11 -41.10 12.80
CA ASN A 260 -5.79 -42.03 13.71
C ASN A 260 -6.27 -43.30 12.97
N LYS A 261 -6.78 -43.15 11.74
CA LYS A 261 -7.18 -44.30 10.91
C LYS A 261 -6.00 -45.20 10.58
N LEU A 262 -4.85 -44.61 10.23
CA LEU A 262 -3.63 -45.36 9.91
C LEU A 262 -3.12 -46.15 11.13
N GLU A 263 -3.02 -45.51 12.29
CA GLU A 263 -2.61 -46.14 13.56
C GLU A 263 -3.55 -47.29 13.96
N TYR A 264 -4.85 -47.18 13.68
CA TYR A 264 -5.83 -48.26 13.90
C TYR A 264 -5.69 -49.41 12.89
N THR A 265 -5.28 -49.12 11.65
CA THR A 265 -5.10 -50.11 10.58
C THR A 265 -3.73 -50.79 10.56
N ASP A 266 -2.80 -50.44 11.45
CA ASP A 266 -1.41 -50.95 11.50
C ASP A 266 -1.31 -52.44 11.93
N LYS A 267 -1.95 -53.31 11.12
CA LYS A 267 -1.46 -54.63 10.69
C LYS A 267 -0.82 -54.55 9.29
N ILE A 268 -0.40 -53.37 8.82
CA ILE A 268 0.13 -53.18 7.47
C ILE A 268 1.64 -53.47 7.45
N LYS A 269 1.98 -54.48 6.63
CA LYS A 269 3.31 -55.05 6.37
C LYS A 269 4.42 -53.99 6.23
N GLU A 270 5.58 -54.30 6.82
CA GLU A 270 6.87 -53.62 6.64
C GLU A 270 7.20 -53.42 5.16
N LYS A 271 6.87 -52.25 4.61
CA LYS A 271 7.52 -51.80 3.37
C LYS A 271 8.81 -51.12 3.80
N ASN A 272 9.94 -51.75 3.49
CA ASN A 272 11.27 -51.20 3.78
C ASN A 272 11.43 -49.83 3.11
N ASN A 273 11.63 -48.79 3.91
CA ASN A 273 11.92 -47.44 3.43
C ASN A 273 13.44 -47.33 3.16
N ASP A 274 13.82 -47.07 1.91
CA ASP A 274 15.22 -47.09 1.48
C ASP A 274 16.06 -46.02 2.21
N LEU A 275 15.47 -44.86 2.53
CA LEU A 275 16.15 -43.80 3.26
C LEU A 275 16.42 -44.19 4.72
N ASP A 276 15.45 -44.81 5.38
CA ASP A 276 15.62 -45.32 6.74
C ASP A 276 16.75 -46.35 6.81
N ILE A 277 16.86 -47.22 5.79
CA ILE A 277 17.95 -48.20 5.68
C ILE A 277 19.30 -47.50 5.52
N GLU A 278 19.41 -46.53 4.62
CA GLU A 278 20.67 -45.81 4.38
C GLU A 278 21.13 -45.00 5.61
N ILE A 279 20.19 -44.37 6.33
CA ILE A 279 20.48 -43.67 7.59
C ILE A 279 20.99 -44.67 8.65
N ASN A 280 20.38 -45.85 8.74
CA ASN A 280 20.72 -46.89 9.73
C ASN A 280 22.03 -47.64 9.42
N LYS A 281 22.53 -47.62 8.18
CA LYS A 281 23.89 -48.07 7.83
C LYS A 281 24.99 -47.12 8.37
N GLY A 282 24.58 -46.00 8.99
CA GLY A 282 25.34 -44.80 9.35
C GLY A 282 26.76 -45.05 9.87
N SER A 283 27.73 -44.75 9.01
CA SER A 283 29.16 -45.06 9.19
C SER A 283 30.08 -43.97 8.62
N LEU A 284 29.53 -42.78 8.31
CA LEU A 284 30.21 -41.69 7.59
C LEU A 284 29.87 -40.32 8.20
N PRO A 285 30.77 -39.32 8.10
CA PRO A 285 30.56 -37.96 8.62
C PRO A 285 29.42 -37.20 7.93
N PHE A 286 29.09 -37.57 6.70
CA PHE A 286 27.87 -37.17 6.00
C PHE A 286 27.50 -38.27 4.99
N LEU A 287 26.21 -38.43 4.74
CA LEU A 287 25.63 -39.38 3.78
C LEU A 287 25.01 -38.59 2.63
N ILE A 288 25.29 -38.98 1.39
CA ILE A 288 24.59 -38.48 0.22
C ILE A 288 23.83 -39.66 -0.38
N THR A 289 22.51 -39.58 -0.37
CA THR A 289 21.66 -40.65 -0.91
C THR A 289 20.64 -40.11 -1.90
N LYS A 290 20.31 -40.92 -2.91
CA LYS A 290 19.24 -40.62 -3.85
C LYS A 290 17.93 -41.14 -3.25
N THR A 291 17.03 -40.25 -2.91
CA THR A 291 15.82 -40.57 -2.14
C THR A 291 14.56 -40.28 -2.94
N LYS A 292 13.63 -41.22 -3.01
CA LYS A 292 12.31 -41.01 -3.63
C LYS A 292 11.48 -40.02 -2.80
N ILE A 293 10.60 -39.26 -3.44
CA ILE A 293 9.65 -38.40 -2.70
C ILE A 293 8.83 -39.22 -1.70
N TYR A 294 8.39 -40.43 -2.08
CA TYR A 294 7.69 -41.33 -1.17
C TYR A 294 8.50 -41.63 0.09
N ASP A 295 9.75 -42.05 -0.06
CA ASP A 295 10.59 -42.46 1.06
C ASP A 295 10.91 -41.28 1.98
N PHE A 296 11.14 -40.08 1.43
CA PHE A 296 11.38 -38.86 2.20
C PHE A 296 10.19 -38.51 3.11
N PHE A 297 8.98 -38.48 2.57
CA PHE A 297 7.78 -38.08 3.33
C PHE A 297 7.14 -39.22 4.13
N THR A 298 7.58 -40.49 3.96
CA THR A 298 7.08 -41.63 4.76
C THR A 298 8.12 -42.22 5.73
N SER A 299 9.32 -41.65 5.80
CA SER A 299 10.38 -42.09 6.71
C SER A 299 9.89 -42.13 8.16
N ARG A 300 10.21 -43.23 8.85
CA ARG A 300 9.91 -43.40 10.28
C ARG A 300 11.06 -42.91 11.17
N GLN A 301 12.28 -42.86 10.65
CA GLN A 301 13.46 -42.37 11.37
C GLN A 301 13.56 -40.84 11.37
N LEU A 302 12.83 -40.17 10.47
CA LEU A 302 12.90 -38.72 10.30
C LEU A 302 11.72 -37.99 10.97
N SER A 303 12.06 -37.05 11.84
CA SER A 303 11.21 -36.03 12.46
C SER A 303 11.71 -34.65 12.03
N TYR A 304 11.09 -34.10 10.98
CA TYR A 304 11.54 -32.84 10.38
C TYR A 304 11.20 -31.62 11.23
N LYS A 305 12.23 -30.84 11.58
CA LYS A 305 12.10 -29.53 12.22
C LYS A 305 12.62 -28.45 11.27
N MET A 306 11.87 -27.35 11.18
CA MET A 306 12.36 -26.14 10.53
C MET A 306 13.14 -25.31 11.56
N PRO A 307 14.43 -25.00 11.32
CA PRO A 307 15.15 -24.14 12.24
C PRO A 307 14.67 -22.69 12.16
N LEU A 308 14.74 -21.97 13.29
CA LEU A 308 14.20 -20.59 13.45
C LEU A 308 14.88 -19.54 12.55
N PHE A 309 16.09 -19.82 12.06
CA PHE A 309 16.83 -18.94 11.16
C PHE A 309 16.39 -19.05 9.68
N GLN A 310 15.57 -20.06 9.34
CA GLN A 310 15.05 -20.21 7.98
C GLN A 310 14.05 -19.12 7.63
N ARG A 311 14.07 -18.70 6.36
CA ARG A 311 13.11 -17.71 5.87
C ARG A 311 11.71 -18.29 5.76
N THR A 312 10.71 -17.45 5.94
CA THR A 312 9.32 -17.80 5.63
C THR A 312 9.18 -18.18 4.15
N TYR A 313 8.16 -18.96 3.81
CA TYR A 313 7.87 -19.32 2.42
C TYR A 313 7.72 -18.08 1.52
N SER A 314 8.54 -18.01 0.47
CA SER A 314 8.75 -16.80 -0.35
C SER A 314 8.85 -17.08 -1.86
N TRP A 315 8.57 -18.32 -2.30
CA TRP A 315 8.41 -18.57 -3.74
C TRP A 315 7.20 -17.80 -4.27
N ASP A 316 7.38 -17.14 -5.40
CA ASP A 316 6.27 -16.56 -6.17
C ASP A 316 5.54 -17.65 -6.97
N SER A 317 4.40 -17.28 -7.54
CA SER A 317 3.57 -18.23 -8.30
C SER A 317 4.22 -18.75 -9.58
N ASN A 318 5.20 -18.05 -10.16
CA ASN A 318 5.94 -18.53 -11.33
C ASN A 318 6.90 -19.67 -10.96
N MET A 319 7.60 -19.56 -9.82
CA MET A 319 8.53 -20.59 -9.35
C MET A 319 7.81 -21.92 -9.10
N ILE A 320 6.67 -21.91 -8.39
CA ILE A 320 5.93 -23.15 -8.11
C ILE A 320 5.26 -23.72 -9.37
N LYS A 321 4.75 -22.87 -10.27
CA LYS A 321 4.24 -23.28 -11.58
C LYS A 321 5.32 -24.00 -12.38
N GLY A 322 6.52 -23.41 -12.46
CA GLY A 322 7.66 -24.00 -13.15
C GLY A 322 8.06 -25.36 -12.58
N LEU A 323 8.04 -25.52 -11.25
CA LEU A 323 8.29 -26.82 -10.60
C LEU A 323 7.25 -27.86 -11.03
N PHE A 324 5.96 -27.54 -10.94
CA PHE A 324 4.89 -28.46 -11.32
C PHE A 324 4.94 -28.84 -12.81
N GLU A 325 5.08 -27.84 -13.69
CA GLU A 325 5.15 -28.06 -15.14
C GLU A 325 6.37 -28.89 -15.53
N SER A 326 7.53 -28.68 -14.90
CA SER A 326 8.72 -29.51 -15.13
C SER A 326 8.45 -30.97 -14.77
N LEU A 327 7.91 -31.24 -13.57
CA LEU A 327 7.58 -32.59 -13.12
C LEU A 327 6.58 -33.28 -14.04
N LEU A 328 5.56 -32.55 -14.48
CA LEU A 328 4.55 -33.08 -15.40
C LEU A 328 5.13 -33.36 -16.79
N ASN A 329 5.98 -32.47 -17.32
CA ASN A 329 6.62 -32.68 -18.61
C ASN A 329 7.57 -33.88 -18.58
N ASP A 330 8.36 -34.04 -17.52
CA ASP A 330 9.23 -35.21 -17.33
C ASP A 330 8.42 -36.52 -17.24
N PHE A 331 7.25 -36.49 -16.58
CA PHE A 331 6.31 -37.61 -16.58
C PHE A 331 5.82 -37.98 -17.99
N LEU A 332 5.40 -36.97 -18.77
CA LEU A 332 4.86 -37.18 -20.13
C LEU A 332 5.94 -37.68 -21.12
N ASN A 333 7.20 -37.29 -20.91
CA ASN A 333 8.34 -37.64 -21.77
C ASN A 333 9.05 -38.94 -21.36
N ASN A 334 8.52 -39.71 -20.39
CA ASN A 334 9.13 -40.94 -19.88
C ASN A 334 9.43 -42.02 -20.95
N ASN A 335 8.88 -41.89 -22.15
CA ASN A 335 9.13 -42.83 -23.25
C ASN A 335 10.42 -42.54 -24.04
N GLU A 336 11.08 -41.38 -23.83
CA GLU A 336 12.16 -40.86 -24.70
C GLU A 336 13.57 -40.79 -24.05
N ARG A 337 13.89 -41.68 -23.09
CA ARG A 337 15.21 -41.86 -22.42
C ARG A 337 15.45 -41.10 -21.09
N LYS A 338 14.46 -40.42 -20.52
CA LYS A 338 14.53 -39.88 -19.13
C LYS A 338 13.45 -40.52 -18.25
N ASN A 339 13.83 -41.54 -17.49
CA ASN A 339 12.88 -42.33 -16.67
C ASN A 339 12.64 -41.77 -15.25
N TYR A 340 13.12 -40.55 -14.96
CA TYR A 340 13.03 -39.95 -13.63
C TYR A 340 13.19 -38.43 -13.63
N SER A 341 12.65 -37.79 -12.59
CA SER A 341 12.85 -36.38 -12.27
C SER A 341 13.83 -36.23 -11.10
N LEU A 342 14.70 -35.21 -11.13
CA LEU A 342 15.64 -34.93 -10.04
C LEU A 342 15.44 -33.50 -9.51
N LEU A 343 14.95 -33.38 -8.28
CA LEU A 343 14.60 -32.11 -7.64
C LEU A 343 15.75 -31.46 -6.86
N ASN A 344 17.00 -31.74 -7.24
CA ASN A 344 18.21 -31.23 -6.61
C ASN A 344 18.38 -31.64 -5.12
N ASN A 345 19.35 -31.02 -4.43
CA ASN A 345 19.75 -31.38 -3.08
C ASN A 345 18.76 -30.88 -1.99
N ILE A 346 18.49 -31.72 -0.99
CA ILE A 346 17.89 -31.39 0.30
C ILE A 346 18.93 -31.69 1.37
N ILE A 347 19.27 -30.68 2.16
CA ILE A 347 20.31 -30.82 3.19
C ILE A 347 19.63 -30.93 4.56
N LEU A 348 19.87 -32.05 5.21
CA LEU A 348 19.35 -32.38 6.53
C LEU A 348 20.50 -32.49 7.53
N GLY A 349 20.39 -31.77 8.65
CA GLY A 349 21.23 -32.00 9.83
C GLY A 349 20.45 -32.79 10.87
N GLN A 350 21.12 -33.61 11.67
CA GLN A 350 20.49 -34.24 12.84
C GLN A 350 20.92 -33.54 14.13
N ASN A 351 19.96 -32.99 14.87
CA ASN A 351 20.14 -32.50 16.23
C ASN A 351 19.26 -33.34 17.17
N ASN A 352 19.91 -34.15 18.02
CA ASN A 352 19.26 -35.15 18.87
C ASN A 352 18.36 -36.10 18.04
N ILE A 353 17.06 -36.07 18.31
CA ILE A 353 16.05 -36.94 17.68
C ILE A 353 15.44 -36.27 16.42
N ASN A 354 15.65 -34.97 16.24
CA ASN A 354 15.04 -34.21 15.15
C ASN A 354 16.01 -34.00 13.98
N GLN A 355 15.46 -33.95 12.77
CA GLN A 355 16.20 -33.61 11.57
C GLN A 355 15.84 -32.20 11.12
N ILE A 356 16.85 -31.36 11.17
CA ILE A 356 16.79 -29.94 10.86
C ILE A 356 16.97 -29.78 9.36
N ILE A 357 16.02 -29.11 8.71
CA ILE A 357 16.14 -28.76 7.29
C ILE A 357 17.06 -27.55 7.16
N ILE A 358 18.27 -27.77 6.67
CA ILE A 358 19.29 -26.72 6.46
C ILE A 358 19.08 -26.05 5.11
N ASP A 359 18.75 -26.82 4.07
CA ASP A 359 18.39 -26.27 2.76
C ASP A 359 17.33 -27.14 2.07
N GLY A 360 16.53 -26.52 1.22
CA GLY A 360 15.43 -27.15 0.50
C GLY A 360 14.04 -26.89 1.08
N GLN A 361 13.93 -26.14 2.18
CA GLN A 361 12.66 -25.80 2.85
C GLN A 361 11.60 -25.22 1.89
N GLN A 362 11.98 -24.30 1.00
CA GLN A 362 11.06 -23.70 0.01
C GLN A 362 10.55 -24.73 -1.01
N ARG A 363 11.40 -25.69 -1.39
CA ARG A 363 11.07 -26.77 -2.33
C ARG A 363 10.15 -27.80 -1.66
N ILE A 364 10.46 -28.20 -0.43
CA ILE A 364 9.63 -29.10 0.39
C ILE A 364 8.24 -28.50 0.58
N THR A 365 8.16 -27.21 0.96
CA THR A 365 6.88 -26.51 1.14
C THR A 365 6.07 -26.47 -0.16
N SER A 366 6.73 -26.19 -1.29
CA SER A 366 6.07 -26.19 -2.60
C SER A 366 5.54 -27.57 -2.99
N LEU A 367 6.30 -28.64 -2.71
CA LEU A 367 5.83 -30.01 -2.92
C LEU A 367 4.68 -30.38 -2.00
N ILE A 368 4.66 -29.92 -0.76
CA ILE A 368 3.52 -30.08 0.15
C ILE A 368 2.27 -29.44 -0.48
N LEU A 369 2.36 -28.20 -0.98
CA LEU A 369 1.23 -27.56 -1.65
C LEU A 369 0.75 -28.34 -2.89
N ILE A 370 1.67 -28.93 -3.67
CA ILE A 370 1.34 -29.78 -4.81
C ILE A 370 0.64 -31.07 -4.36
N ILE A 371 1.20 -31.79 -3.40
CA ILE A 371 0.64 -33.05 -2.88
C ILE A 371 -0.75 -32.82 -2.27
N LEU A 372 -0.95 -31.75 -1.49
CA LEU A 372 -2.24 -31.40 -0.92
C LEU A 372 -3.27 -31.08 -2.01
N SER A 373 -2.86 -30.40 -3.08
CA SER A 373 -3.73 -30.12 -4.23
C SER A 373 -4.13 -31.39 -4.98
N LEU A 374 -3.18 -32.31 -5.19
CA LEU A 374 -3.44 -33.63 -5.79
C LEU A 374 -4.34 -34.50 -4.90
N LYS A 375 -4.20 -34.43 -3.57
CA LYS A 375 -5.10 -35.11 -2.62
C LYS A 375 -6.52 -34.58 -2.74
N LYS A 376 -6.71 -33.25 -2.80
CA LYS A 376 -8.05 -32.67 -3.04
C LYS A 376 -8.60 -33.11 -4.39
N LEU A 377 -7.79 -33.13 -5.46
CA LEU A 377 -8.22 -33.58 -6.78
C LEU A 377 -8.62 -35.06 -6.76
N ALA A 378 -7.86 -35.91 -6.05
CA ALA A 378 -8.22 -37.30 -5.84
C ALA A 378 -9.58 -37.42 -5.16
N MET A 379 -9.83 -36.68 -4.07
CA MET A 379 -11.13 -36.67 -3.39
C MET A 379 -12.29 -36.27 -4.34
N LYS A 380 -12.06 -35.28 -5.22
CA LYS A 380 -13.03 -34.87 -6.25
C LYS A 380 -13.35 -35.97 -7.26
N MET A 381 -12.33 -36.67 -7.75
CA MET A 381 -12.49 -37.69 -8.79
C MET A 381 -13.03 -39.02 -8.23
N ASP A 382 -12.73 -39.31 -6.96
CA ASP A 382 -13.01 -40.58 -6.27
C ASP A 382 -14.41 -40.59 -5.60
N GLU A 383 -15.21 -39.52 -5.76
CA GLU A 383 -16.62 -39.48 -5.29
C GLU A 383 -17.49 -40.59 -5.91
N ASN A 384 -17.09 -41.15 -7.06
CA ASN A 384 -17.86 -42.11 -7.84
C ASN A 384 -17.14 -43.44 -8.15
N ASP A 385 -15.84 -43.53 -7.87
CA ASP A 385 -14.98 -44.60 -8.38
C ASP A 385 -13.99 -44.93 -7.27
N ASN A 386 -14.17 -46.05 -6.54
CA ASN A 386 -13.42 -46.36 -5.31
C ASN A 386 -11.99 -46.83 -5.66
N SER A 387 -11.18 -45.92 -6.20
CA SER A 387 -9.97 -46.22 -7.00
C SER A 387 -8.73 -46.56 -6.16
N GLY A 388 -8.80 -46.38 -4.84
CA GLY A 388 -7.70 -46.58 -3.89
C GLY A 388 -6.59 -45.50 -3.97
N VAL A 389 -6.73 -44.50 -4.84
CA VAL A 389 -5.76 -43.40 -4.99
C VAL A 389 -5.65 -42.58 -3.69
N GLN A 390 -6.77 -42.41 -2.98
CA GLN A 390 -6.80 -41.71 -1.70
C GLN A 390 -5.97 -42.42 -0.63
N ASP A 391 -6.05 -43.74 -0.57
CA ASP A 391 -5.33 -44.56 0.42
C ASP A 391 -3.82 -44.54 0.19
N TYR A 392 -3.39 -44.48 -1.08
CA TYR A 392 -1.98 -44.35 -1.43
C TYR A 392 -1.34 -43.05 -0.89
N LEU A 393 -2.13 -41.97 -0.79
CA LEU A 393 -1.66 -40.67 -0.28
C LEU A 393 -1.75 -40.54 1.25
N ASN A 394 -2.62 -41.30 1.92
CA ASN A 394 -2.91 -41.13 3.35
C ASN A 394 -1.64 -41.19 4.25
N PRO A 395 -0.69 -42.13 4.08
CA PRO A 395 0.54 -42.16 4.88
C PRO A 395 1.38 -40.89 4.73
N LEU A 396 1.48 -40.36 3.51
CA LEU A 396 2.19 -39.13 3.19
C LEU A 396 1.53 -37.92 3.88
N ILE A 397 0.19 -37.86 3.79
CA ILE A 397 -0.62 -36.76 4.34
C ILE A 397 -0.52 -36.70 5.87
N ALA A 398 -0.52 -37.85 6.55
CA ALA A 398 -0.34 -37.89 8.00
C ALA A 398 1.02 -37.30 8.42
N LYS A 399 2.09 -37.66 7.72
CA LYS A 399 3.45 -37.17 8.02
C LYS A 399 3.64 -35.70 7.63
N ILE A 400 3.05 -35.25 6.53
CA ILE A 400 2.96 -33.83 6.17
C ILE A 400 2.27 -33.03 7.29
N GLY A 401 1.20 -33.57 7.88
CA GLY A 401 0.52 -32.95 9.03
C GLY A 401 1.45 -32.78 10.25
N ASP A 402 2.27 -33.78 10.57
CA ASP A 402 3.31 -33.68 11.61
C ASP A 402 4.36 -32.61 11.28
N MET A 403 4.82 -32.55 10.03
CA MET A 403 5.79 -31.55 9.57
C MET A 403 5.23 -30.12 9.65
N ILE A 404 3.99 -29.89 9.19
CA ILE A 404 3.34 -28.57 9.26
C ILE A 404 3.16 -28.13 10.71
N ARG A 405 2.79 -29.05 11.62
CA ARG A 405 2.73 -28.76 13.06
C ARG A 405 4.09 -28.31 13.60
N SER A 406 5.16 -29.01 13.26
CA SER A 406 6.52 -28.62 13.66
C SER A 406 6.93 -27.27 13.07
N PHE A 407 6.66 -27.03 11.78
CA PHE A 407 7.01 -25.77 11.13
C PHE A 407 6.23 -24.59 11.72
N THR A 408 4.97 -24.79 12.07
CA THR A 408 4.13 -23.76 12.71
C THR A 408 4.69 -23.32 14.07
N GLN A 409 5.39 -24.20 14.79
CA GLN A 409 6.06 -23.84 16.05
C GLN A 409 7.25 -22.90 15.83
N SER A 410 7.87 -22.95 14.65
CA SER A 410 9.04 -22.13 14.29
C SER A 410 8.68 -20.89 13.48
N ASP A 411 7.60 -20.93 12.70
CA ASP A 411 7.05 -19.80 11.94
C ASP A 411 5.52 -19.94 11.84
N GLU A 412 4.80 -19.05 12.54
CA GLU A 412 3.34 -19.05 12.59
C GLU A 412 2.68 -18.90 11.21
N ASN A 413 3.40 -18.37 10.19
CA ASN A 413 2.85 -18.22 8.83
C ASN A 413 2.48 -19.57 8.21
N TYR A 414 3.09 -20.69 8.65
CA TYR A 414 2.73 -22.03 8.18
C TYR A 414 1.33 -22.47 8.63
N LYS A 415 0.70 -21.77 9.58
CA LYS A 415 -0.73 -21.94 9.89
C LYS A 415 -1.61 -21.74 8.65
N ALA A 416 -1.19 -20.92 7.69
CA ALA A 416 -1.90 -20.76 6.43
C ALA A 416 -2.13 -22.10 5.70
N ILE A 417 -1.22 -23.07 5.81
CA ILE A 417 -1.43 -24.39 5.20
C ILE A 417 -2.57 -25.15 5.89
N ASN A 418 -2.70 -25.03 7.22
CA ASN A 418 -3.83 -25.59 7.96
C ASN A 418 -5.15 -24.93 7.53
N ASP A 419 -5.14 -23.62 7.32
CA ASP A 419 -6.33 -22.88 6.88
C ASP A 419 -6.74 -23.30 5.44
N ILE A 420 -5.77 -23.55 4.55
CA ILE A 420 -5.97 -24.08 3.19
C ILE A 420 -6.67 -25.46 3.23
N VAL A 421 -6.19 -26.37 4.08
CA VAL A 421 -6.72 -27.75 4.09
C VAL A 421 -8.08 -27.86 4.79
N ASN A 422 -8.39 -26.96 5.72
CA ASN A 422 -9.65 -26.94 6.47
C ASN A 422 -10.74 -26.07 5.82
N ASN A 423 -10.42 -25.37 4.72
CA ASN A 423 -11.29 -24.41 4.04
C ASN A 423 -11.82 -23.32 4.99
N GLN A 424 -10.98 -22.86 5.93
CA GLN A 424 -11.31 -21.74 6.83
C GLN A 424 -11.14 -20.41 6.09
N LEU A 425 -11.98 -20.18 5.08
CA LEU A 425 -11.99 -18.95 4.27
C LEU A 425 -12.89 -17.84 4.85
N ILE A 426 -13.63 -18.16 5.92
CA ILE A 426 -14.70 -17.33 6.48
C ILE A 426 -14.46 -17.19 7.99
N GLU A 427 -14.26 -15.96 8.49
CA GLU A 427 -14.37 -15.70 9.92
C GLU A 427 -15.83 -15.89 10.36
N GLU A 428 -16.03 -16.73 11.38
CA GLU A 428 -17.30 -16.91 12.09
C GLU A 428 -17.68 -15.64 12.85
N ALA A 429 -18.16 -14.62 12.12
CA ALA A 429 -19.01 -13.52 12.62
C ALA A 429 -19.31 -12.54 11.47
N GLY A 430 -20.07 -12.97 10.45
CA GLY A 430 -20.75 -12.05 9.52
C GLY A 430 -19.86 -11.08 8.70
N LYS A 431 -19.60 -11.46 7.44
CA LYS A 431 -19.32 -10.57 6.29
C LYS A 431 -17.98 -9.81 6.22
N LYS A 432 -16.85 -10.38 6.66
CA LYS A 432 -15.55 -9.97 6.09
C LYS A 432 -14.72 -11.19 5.69
N GLU A 433 -14.38 -11.26 4.41
CA GLU A 433 -13.38 -12.20 3.92
C GLU A 433 -12.07 -11.98 4.68
N ASN A 434 -11.35 -13.04 5.03
CA ASN A 434 -10.02 -12.94 5.61
C ASN A 434 -9.00 -12.53 4.53
N ILE A 435 -9.01 -11.24 4.17
CA ILE A 435 -8.17 -10.63 3.14
C ILE A 435 -6.67 -10.87 3.43
N LYS A 436 -6.29 -10.96 4.71
CA LYS A 436 -4.90 -11.20 5.12
C LYS A 436 -4.43 -12.58 4.67
N PHE A 437 -5.24 -13.62 4.90
CA PHE A 437 -4.93 -14.99 4.48
C PHE A 437 -4.83 -15.14 2.95
N LYS A 438 -5.80 -14.59 2.19
CA LYS A 438 -5.80 -14.66 0.71
C LYS A 438 -4.57 -13.99 0.07
N ASN A 439 -3.94 -13.06 0.78
CA ASN A 439 -2.74 -12.36 0.31
C ASN A 439 -1.42 -13.10 0.58
N THR A 440 -1.44 -14.20 1.34
CA THR A 440 -0.23 -14.96 1.65
C THR A 440 0.33 -15.70 0.44
N ARG A 441 1.66 -15.86 0.38
CA ARG A 441 2.34 -16.67 -0.67
C ARG A 441 1.83 -18.11 -0.68
N PHE A 442 1.53 -18.68 0.49
CA PHE A 442 0.96 -20.03 0.61
C PHE A 442 -0.36 -20.16 -0.15
N PHE A 443 -1.33 -19.26 0.10
CA PHE A 443 -2.64 -19.31 -0.54
C PHE A 443 -2.56 -19.09 -2.04
N LYS A 444 -1.81 -18.07 -2.48
CA LYS A 444 -1.69 -17.75 -3.91
C LYS A 444 -1.04 -18.88 -4.70
N ASN A 445 0.05 -19.45 -4.18
CA ASN A 445 0.72 -20.58 -4.82
C ASN A 445 -0.13 -21.85 -4.79
N TRP A 446 -0.86 -22.10 -3.71
CA TRP A 446 -1.81 -23.20 -3.65
C TRP A 446 -2.92 -23.05 -4.71
N LYS A 447 -3.52 -21.86 -4.83
CA LYS A 447 -4.52 -21.57 -5.86
C LYS A 447 -3.96 -21.75 -7.28
N GLU A 448 -2.73 -21.32 -7.52
CA GLU A 448 -2.04 -21.55 -8.80
C GLU A 448 -1.92 -23.05 -9.10
N ILE A 449 -1.55 -23.86 -8.12
CA ILE A 449 -1.45 -25.31 -8.31
C ILE A 449 -2.82 -25.98 -8.48
N ILE A 450 -3.84 -25.60 -7.70
CA ILE A 450 -5.22 -26.10 -7.87
C ILE A 450 -5.69 -25.91 -9.32
N ARG A 451 -5.45 -24.72 -9.88
CA ARG A 451 -5.73 -24.41 -11.28
C ARG A 451 -4.97 -25.34 -12.24
N LEU A 452 -3.69 -25.56 -12.00
CA LEU A 452 -2.85 -26.39 -12.87
C LEU A 452 -3.24 -27.87 -12.83
N VAL A 453 -3.54 -28.43 -11.65
CA VAL A 453 -3.92 -29.84 -11.53
C VAL A 453 -5.27 -30.11 -12.19
N ASP A 454 -6.26 -29.23 -12.01
CA ASP A 454 -7.59 -29.38 -12.64
C ASP A 454 -7.50 -29.25 -14.17
N LYS A 455 -6.64 -28.34 -14.64
CA LYS A 455 -6.38 -28.17 -16.08
C LYS A 455 -5.67 -29.37 -16.71
N LYS A 456 -4.65 -29.92 -16.06
CA LYS A 456 -3.73 -30.88 -16.69
C LYS A 456 -4.07 -32.34 -16.42
N ILE A 457 -4.79 -32.65 -15.33
CA ILE A 457 -5.12 -34.01 -14.91
C ILE A 457 -6.62 -34.22 -15.11
N LYS A 458 -7.00 -34.94 -16.18
CA LYS A 458 -8.41 -35.07 -16.59
C LYS A 458 -9.12 -36.35 -16.13
N TYR A 459 -8.38 -37.43 -15.86
CA TYR A 459 -8.95 -38.73 -15.47
C TYR A 459 -8.18 -39.35 -14.30
N ILE A 460 -8.88 -40.18 -13.51
CA ILE A 460 -8.32 -40.80 -12.29
C ILE A 460 -7.12 -41.72 -12.56
N SER A 461 -7.10 -42.41 -13.72
CA SER A 461 -5.96 -43.23 -14.14
C SER A 461 -4.71 -42.39 -14.38
N PHE A 462 -4.84 -41.25 -15.07
CA PHE A 462 -3.74 -40.31 -15.27
C PHE A 462 -3.23 -39.76 -13.93
N LEU A 463 -4.14 -39.39 -13.02
CA LEU A 463 -3.77 -38.97 -11.67
C LEU A 463 -2.96 -40.05 -10.95
N LYS A 464 -3.41 -41.30 -11.02
CA LYS A 464 -2.73 -42.45 -10.40
C LYS A 464 -1.33 -42.66 -10.98
N ASP A 465 -1.18 -42.64 -12.29
CA ASP A 465 0.11 -42.82 -12.96
C ASP A 465 1.07 -41.66 -12.66
N PHE A 466 0.56 -40.43 -12.70
CA PHE A 466 1.35 -39.25 -12.34
C PHE A 466 1.76 -39.25 -10.87
N LEU A 467 0.87 -39.66 -9.95
CA LEU A 467 1.20 -39.81 -8.53
C LEU A 467 2.27 -40.88 -8.32
N LYS A 468 2.17 -42.02 -9.00
CA LYS A 468 3.20 -43.06 -8.95
C LYS A 468 4.54 -42.51 -9.44
N TYR A 469 4.56 -41.78 -10.56
CA TYR A 469 5.78 -41.15 -11.06
C TYR A 469 6.35 -40.12 -10.08
N LEU A 470 5.50 -39.22 -9.56
CA LEU A 470 5.90 -38.19 -8.61
C LEU A 470 6.48 -38.82 -7.34
N LEU A 471 5.89 -39.89 -6.83
CA LEU A 471 6.28 -40.47 -5.55
C LEU A 471 7.43 -41.48 -5.69
N GLU A 472 7.51 -42.24 -6.78
CA GLU A 472 8.47 -43.36 -6.93
C GLU A 472 9.58 -43.10 -7.95
N ASN A 473 9.37 -42.20 -8.92
CA ASN A 473 10.31 -41.86 -9.99
C ASN A 473 10.81 -40.41 -9.95
N THR A 474 10.47 -39.66 -8.90
CA THR A 474 11.06 -38.36 -8.62
C THR A 474 11.95 -38.46 -7.40
N TYR A 475 13.17 -37.95 -7.52
CA TYR A 475 14.21 -38.11 -6.53
C TYR A 475 14.71 -36.77 -6.00
N PHE A 476 15.08 -36.76 -4.73
CA PHE A 476 16.03 -35.82 -4.15
C PHE A 476 17.42 -36.43 -4.12
N ILE A 477 18.43 -35.55 -4.12
CA ILE A 477 19.68 -35.89 -3.47
C ILE A 477 19.53 -35.44 -2.02
N VAL A 478 19.54 -36.36 -1.06
CA VAL A 478 19.51 -36.00 0.35
C VAL A 478 20.94 -36.05 0.86
N THR A 479 21.46 -34.88 1.24
CA THR A 479 22.70 -34.79 2.03
C THR A 479 22.32 -34.78 3.50
N TYR A 480 22.58 -35.88 4.17
CA TYR A 480 22.30 -36.09 5.58
C TYR A 480 23.58 -35.98 6.41
N MET A 481 23.58 -35.07 7.38
CA MET A 481 24.71 -34.81 8.26
C MET A 481 24.32 -35.20 9.69
N PRO A 482 24.70 -36.41 10.14
CA PRO A 482 24.42 -36.86 11.50
C PRO A 482 25.21 -36.03 12.52
N ASN A 483 24.69 -35.90 13.75
CA ASN A 483 25.35 -35.19 14.86
C ASN A 483 25.75 -33.74 14.54
N LEU A 484 24.89 -33.01 13.84
CA LEU A 484 25.11 -31.62 13.48
C LEU A 484 24.50 -30.70 14.52
N ASP A 485 25.35 -29.97 15.24
CA ASP A 485 24.91 -28.90 16.13
C ASP A 485 24.29 -27.72 15.35
N ASP A 486 23.42 -26.95 16.01
CA ASP A 486 22.70 -25.83 15.40
C ASP A 486 23.67 -24.76 14.85
N LYS A 487 24.83 -24.57 15.49
CA LYS A 487 25.84 -23.57 15.06
C LYS A 487 26.42 -23.90 13.69
N LYS A 488 26.81 -25.16 13.46
CA LYS A 488 27.27 -25.63 12.16
C LYS A 488 26.16 -25.59 11.12
N ALA A 489 24.91 -25.88 11.50
CA ALA A 489 23.76 -25.78 10.60
C ALA A 489 23.56 -24.35 10.07
N ILE A 490 23.65 -23.32 10.93
CA ILE A 490 23.61 -21.90 10.51
C ILE A 490 24.75 -21.59 9.54
N ASN A 491 25.98 -21.99 9.86
CA ASN A 491 27.14 -21.70 9.02
C ASN A 491 27.00 -22.30 7.62
N ILE A 492 26.51 -23.54 7.53
CA ILE A 492 26.23 -24.19 6.25
C ILE A 492 25.12 -23.43 5.50
N PHE A 493 24.01 -23.10 6.18
CA PHE A 493 22.91 -22.33 5.59
C PHE A 493 23.36 -20.97 5.05
N SER A 494 24.09 -20.19 5.84
CA SER A 494 24.61 -18.87 5.45
C SER A 494 25.56 -18.96 4.26
N ASN A 495 26.48 -19.93 4.25
CA ASN A 495 27.41 -20.12 3.14
C ASN A 495 26.73 -20.55 1.84
N LEU A 496 25.70 -21.41 1.90
CA LEU A 496 24.92 -21.83 0.73
C LEU A 496 24.11 -20.67 0.13
N ASN A 497 23.55 -19.83 0.98
CA ASN A 497 22.73 -18.70 0.54
C ASN A 497 23.55 -17.49 0.10
N LYS A 498 24.83 -17.39 0.50
CA LYS A 498 25.74 -16.33 0.06
C LYS A 498 25.90 -16.28 -1.48
N TYR A 499 25.81 -17.43 -2.15
CA TYR A 499 26.02 -17.55 -3.61
C TYR A 499 24.78 -18.03 -4.40
N SER A 500 23.61 -18.16 -3.78
CA SER A 500 22.36 -18.59 -4.42
C SER A 500 21.30 -17.47 -4.39
N LYS A 501 19.99 -17.75 -4.52
CA LYS A 501 18.94 -16.70 -4.53
C LYS A 501 19.10 -15.84 -3.27
N LYS A 502 19.51 -14.58 -3.44
CA LYS A 502 19.88 -13.67 -2.35
C LYS A 502 18.80 -13.67 -1.27
N LEU A 503 19.24 -13.87 -0.03
CA LEU A 503 18.40 -13.66 1.16
C LEU A 503 18.01 -12.18 1.25
N GLY A 504 16.84 -11.90 1.82
CA GLY A 504 16.47 -10.53 2.16
C GLY A 504 17.37 -9.98 3.27
N VAL A 505 17.39 -8.66 3.43
CA VAL A 505 18.14 -7.99 4.50
C VAL A 505 17.71 -8.50 5.88
N LEU A 506 16.42 -8.70 6.11
CA LEU A 506 15.90 -9.20 7.40
C LEU A 506 16.30 -10.66 7.66
N ASP A 507 16.38 -11.48 6.62
CA ASP A 507 16.86 -12.86 6.75
C ASP A 507 18.36 -12.90 7.08
N LEU A 508 19.17 -12.09 6.40
CA LEU A 508 20.60 -11.96 6.68
C LEU A 508 20.84 -11.46 8.10
N PHE A 509 20.05 -10.49 8.55
CA PHE A 509 20.15 -9.99 9.92
C PHE A 509 19.80 -11.06 10.96
N ARG A 510 18.72 -11.82 10.75
CA ARG A 510 18.36 -12.94 11.62
C ARG A 510 19.48 -13.98 11.71
N ASN A 511 20.12 -14.29 10.59
CA ASN A 511 21.27 -15.20 10.57
C ASN A 511 22.42 -14.64 11.42
N LYS A 512 22.69 -13.34 11.32
CA LYS A 512 23.73 -12.68 12.12
C LYS A 512 23.43 -12.69 13.61
N ILE A 513 22.17 -12.46 13.99
CA ILE A 513 21.71 -12.59 15.39
C ILE A 513 21.99 -14.00 15.92
N ASN A 514 21.68 -15.04 15.13
CA ASN A 514 21.97 -16.42 15.54
C ASN A 514 23.47 -16.70 15.64
N GLU A 515 24.29 -16.18 14.71
CA GLU A 515 25.74 -16.29 14.79
C GLU A 515 26.30 -15.72 16.11
N ILE A 516 25.77 -14.57 16.54
CA ILE A 516 26.20 -13.85 17.75
C ILE A 516 25.76 -14.60 19.03
N PHE A 517 24.49 -15.00 19.13
CA PHE A 517 23.94 -15.58 20.37
C PHE A 517 24.07 -17.11 20.46
N GLY A 518 24.34 -17.81 19.37
CA GLY A 518 24.59 -19.25 19.35
C GLY A 518 23.46 -20.08 19.97
N ILE A 519 23.78 -20.86 21.01
CA ILE A 519 22.85 -21.81 21.66
C ILE A 519 21.69 -21.09 22.37
N GLU A 520 21.89 -19.85 22.82
CA GLU A 520 20.86 -19.05 23.52
C GLU A 520 19.97 -18.25 22.54
N SER A 521 20.14 -18.44 21.22
CA SER A 521 19.51 -17.59 20.20
C SER A 521 17.99 -17.76 20.03
N GLU A 522 17.40 -18.84 20.54
CA GLU A 522 15.98 -19.16 20.30
C GLU A 522 15.04 -18.04 20.76
N GLU A 523 15.23 -17.50 21.97
CA GLU A 523 14.43 -16.38 22.48
C GLU A 523 14.68 -15.08 21.71
N TYR A 524 15.93 -14.78 21.35
CA TYR A 524 16.29 -13.58 20.60
C TYR A 524 15.74 -13.60 19.17
N ILE A 525 15.82 -14.75 18.48
CA ILE A 525 15.29 -14.92 17.12
C ILE A 525 13.76 -14.83 17.13
N LYS A 526 13.11 -15.45 18.11
CA LYS A 526 11.66 -15.33 18.26
C LYS A 526 11.25 -13.87 18.45
N THR A 527 11.92 -13.17 19.37
CA THR A 527 11.69 -11.74 19.60
C THR A 527 11.92 -10.93 18.33
N TYR A 528 13.03 -11.15 17.62
CA TYR A 528 13.33 -10.50 16.35
C TYR A 528 12.23 -10.71 15.30
N ASN A 529 11.82 -11.96 15.08
CA ASN A 529 10.82 -12.33 14.07
C ASN A 529 9.45 -11.71 14.34
N GLU A 530 9.07 -11.59 15.61
CA GLU A 530 7.78 -11.05 16.03
C GLU A 530 7.80 -9.52 16.25
N THR A 531 8.97 -8.88 16.18
CA THR A 531 9.11 -7.44 16.45
C THR A 531 9.87 -6.73 15.32
N ILE A 532 11.21 -6.76 15.27
CA ILE A 532 12.05 -6.02 14.31
C ILE A 532 11.70 -6.40 12.87
N ASN A 533 11.54 -7.70 12.60
CA ASN A 533 11.17 -8.22 11.29
C ASN A 533 9.79 -7.70 10.82
N LEU A 534 8.88 -7.39 11.74
CA LEU A 534 7.57 -6.82 11.41
C LEU A 534 7.66 -5.31 11.16
N TYR A 535 8.40 -4.58 12.00
CA TYR A 535 8.57 -3.13 11.85
C TYR A 535 9.13 -2.75 10.46
N PHE A 536 10.08 -3.54 9.94
CA PHE A 536 10.74 -3.28 8.67
C PHE A 536 10.05 -3.90 7.44
N ARG A 537 8.79 -4.35 7.53
CA ARG A 537 8.00 -4.82 6.37
C ARG A 537 7.08 -3.75 5.81
N ASN A 538 6.67 -3.92 4.56
CA ASN A 538 5.71 -2.99 3.91
C ASN A 538 4.33 -2.95 4.61
N SER A 539 4.05 -3.91 5.48
CA SER A 539 2.94 -3.84 6.42
C SER A 539 3.42 -4.32 7.78
N ILE A 540 3.33 -3.42 8.76
CA ILE A 540 3.77 -3.62 10.14
C ILE A 540 3.09 -4.83 10.82
N SER A 541 1.91 -5.26 10.35
CA SER A 541 1.16 -6.38 10.92
C SER A 541 1.19 -7.67 10.10
N ASP A 542 1.87 -7.70 8.96
CA ASP A 542 1.82 -8.81 8.00
C ASP A 542 3.21 -9.27 7.56
N SER A 543 3.69 -10.36 8.19
CA SER A 543 4.95 -11.04 7.88
C SER A 543 5.02 -11.62 6.47
N SER A 544 3.89 -11.75 5.76
CA SER A 544 3.88 -12.23 4.37
C SER A 544 4.24 -11.15 3.35
N LYS A 545 4.26 -9.87 3.76
CA LYS A 545 4.68 -8.76 2.90
C LYS A 545 6.19 -8.67 2.81
N ASP A 546 6.67 -8.24 1.64
CA ASP A 546 8.08 -8.04 1.40
C ASP A 546 8.66 -6.97 2.35
N GLU A 547 9.97 -7.07 2.61
CA GLU A 547 10.71 -6.11 3.42
C GLU A 547 10.70 -4.71 2.79
N ASN A 548 10.61 -3.67 3.62
CA ASN A 548 10.70 -2.28 3.20
C ASN A 548 12.18 -1.86 3.21
N ILE A 549 12.89 -2.20 2.15
CA ILE A 549 14.33 -1.91 1.99
C ILE A 549 14.62 -0.41 2.15
N SER A 550 13.72 0.46 1.67
CA SER A 550 13.88 1.91 1.82
C SER A 550 13.84 2.36 3.28
N LEU A 551 12.93 1.79 4.09
CA LEU A 551 12.84 2.08 5.53
C LEU A 551 14.07 1.56 6.27
N ILE A 552 14.51 0.34 5.95
CA ILE A 552 15.71 -0.27 6.52
C ILE A 552 16.93 0.60 6.24
N LEU A 553 17.19 0.93 4.97
CA LEU A 553 18.33 1.79 4.59
C LEU A 553 18.23 3.17 5.24
N ASN A 554 17.04 3.75 5.33
CA ASN A 554 16.85 5.04 5.99
C ASN A 554 17.22 4.94 7.48
N PHE A 555 16.73 3.94 8.20
CA PHE A 555 17.10 3.69 9.60
C PHE A 555 18.61 3.51 9.77
N LEU A 556 19.23 2.59 9.01
CA LEU A 556 20.66 2.27 9.12
C LEU A 556 21.54 3.47 8.81
N ASN A 557 21.22 4.22 7.74
CA ASN A 557 21.95 5.43 7.38
C ASN A 557 21.88 6.50 8.47
N ASN A 558 20.70 6.72 9.07
CA ASN A 558 20.54 7.69 10.15
C ASN A 558 21.29 7.23 11.41
N LEU A 559 21.21 5.94 11.76
CA LEU A 559 21.91 5.38 12.90
C LEU A 559 23.45 5.45 12.74
N LEU A 560 23.98 5.18 11.56
CA LEU A 560 25.42 5.38 11.29
C LEU A 560 25.82 6.86 11.33
N THR A 561 24.96 7.75 10.82
CA THR A 561 25.20 9.21 10.82
C THR A 561 25.33 9.76 12.25
N ILE A 562 24.43 9.39 13.16
CA ILE A 562 24.48 9.87 14.56
C ILE A 562 25.63 9.26 15.36
N ASN A 563 26.20 8.13 14.91
CA ASN A 563 27.40 7.54 15.48
C ASN A 563 28.69 8.06 14.82
N GLN A 564 28.61 9.04 13.92
CA GLN A 564 29.75 9.66 13.22
C GLN A 564 30.45 8.77 12.18
N TYR A 565 29.73 7.81 11.56
CA TYR A 565 30.24 6.87 10.55
C TYR A 565 29.94 7.29 9.10
N GLN A 566 29.83 8.58 8.79
CA GLN A 566 29.45 9.09 7.47
C GLN A 566 30.38 8.61 6.35
N ILE A 567 31.70 8.61 6.58
CA ILE A 567 32.70 8.12 5.60
C ILE A 567 32.42 6.65 5.26
N LYS A 568 32.04 5.85 6.27
CA LYS A 568 31.74 4.44 6.06
C LYS A 568 30.44 4.23 5.28
N ILE A 569 29.46 5.12 5.44
CA ILE A 569 28.25 5.11 4.61
C ILE A 569 28.62 5.32 3.14
N GLU A 570 29.44 6.33 2.84
CA GLU A 570 29.89 6.64 1.48
C GLU A 570 30.71 5.48 0.89
N GLU A 571 31.66 4.92 1.64
CA GLU A 571 32.44 3.74 1.25
C GLU A 571 31.57 2.52 0.93
N ILE A 572 30.54 2.24 1.74
CA ILE A 572 29.61 1.14 1.49
C ILE A 572 28.72 1.42 0.28
N ASP A 573 28.22 2.66 0.14
CA ASP A 573 27.37 3.09 -0.98
C ASP A 573 28.10 3.01 -2.33
N GLU A 574 29.41 3.25 -2.35
CA GLU A 574 30.25 3.11 -3.55
C GLU A 574 30.59 1.65 -3.88
N ASN A 575 30.88 0.84 -2.87
CA ASN A 575 31.33 -0.55 -3.07
C ASN A 575 30.20 -1.55 -3.34
N TYR A 576 28.97 -1.25 -2.92
CA TYR A 576 27.82 -2.17 -3.02
C TYR A 576 26.65 -1.52 -3.74
N SER A 577 26.48 -1.86 -5.02
CA SER A 577 25.43 -1.33 -5.88
C SER A 577 24.04 -1.91 -5.62
N ASP A 578 23.94 -3.09 -5.01
CA ASP A 578 22.66 -3.68 -4.63
C ASP A 578 22.26 -3.32 -3.20
N ASN A 579 21.01 -2.85 -3.05
CA ASN A 579 20.49 -2.37 -1.77
C ASN A 579 20.52 -3.41 -0.64
N ILE A 580 20.46 -4.70 -0.97
CA ILE A 580 20.47 -5.77 0.04
C ILE A 580 21.86 -5.90 0.64
N SER A 581 22.89 -6.09 -0.19
CA SER A 581 24.28 -6.14 0.28
C SER A 581 24.68 -4.84 0.96
N ASN A 582 24.29 -3.69 0.40
CA ASN A 582 24.53 -2.38 1.01
C ASN A 582 23.95 -2.28 2.43
N ALA A 583 22.69 -2.69 2.64
CA ALA A 583 22.07 -2.67 3.95
C ALA A 583 22.73 -3.65 4.92
N PHE A 584 23.10 -4.84 4.45
CA PHE A 584 23.74 -5.85 5.28
C PHE A 584 25.12 -5.40 5.80
N GLU A 585 25.94 -4.79 4.95
CA GLU A 585 27.23 -4.24 5.36
C GLU A 585 27.07 -3.11 6.41
N LYS A 586 26.02 -2.31 6.30
CA LYS A 586 25.68 -1.30 7.32
C LYS A 586 25.25 -1.92 8.65
N ILE A 587 24.55 -3.05 8.61
CA ILE A 587 24.20 -3.83 9.82
C ILE A 587 25.47 -4.35 10.51
N GLU A 588 26.43 -4.88 9.75
CA GLU A 588 27.72 -5.33 10.30
C GLU A 588 28.47 -4.19 11.00
N GLU A 589 28.50 -2.98 10.42
CA GLU A 589 29.09 -1.81 11.08
C GLU A 589 28.34 -1.40 12.36
N ILE A 590 27.01 -1.45 12.38
CA ILE A 590 26.22 -1.19 13.60
C ILE A 590 26.50 -2.22 14.69
N ILE A 591 26.68 -3.49 14.34
CA ILE A 591 27.04 -4.54 15.30
C ILE A 591 28.44 -4.28 15.87
N LYS A 592 29.40 -3.83 15.05
CA LYS A 592 30.74 -3.41 15.54
C LYS A 592 30.63 -2.24 16.52
N ILE A 593 29.79 -1.25 16.21
CA ILE A 593 29.53 -0.10 17.10
C ILE A 593 28.95 -0.57 18.44
N TYR A 594 27.98 -1.50 18.41
CA TYR A 594 27.41 -2.10 19.61
C TYR A 594 28.50 -2.81 20.44
N ASN A 595 29.27 -3.72 19.83
CA ASN A 595 30.32 -4.49 20.52
C ASN A 595 31.38 -3.58 21.15
N ASN A 596 31.79 -2.51 20.46
CA ASN A 596 32.78 -1.55 20.99
C ASN A 596 32.26 -0.73 22.18
N ASN A 597 30.95 -0.61 22.34
CA ASN A 597 30.31 0.21 23.37
C ASN A 597 29.56 -0.61 24.44
N GLU A 598 29.59 -1.94 24.36
CA GLU A 598 28.82 -2.88 25.19
C GLU A 598 28.98 -2.61 26.70
N PHE A 599 30.21 -2.31 27.14
CA PHE A 599 30.51 -1.95 28.53
C PHE A 599 29.84 -0.65 29.03
N LYS A 600 29.55 0.32 28.14
CA LYS A 600 28.84 1.57 28.50
C LYS A 600 27.33 1.35 28.60
N PHE A 601 26.76 0.47 27.76
CA PHE A 601 25.33 0.18 27.75
C PHE A 601 24.88 -0.64 28.96
N ALA A 602 25.66 -1.67 29.33
CA ALA A 602 25.38 -2.49 30.52
C ALA A 602 25.37 -1.68 31.83
N LYS A 603 26.06 -0.53 31.88
CA LYS A 603 26.11 0.36 33.05
C LYS A 603 24.98 1.40 33.11
N LYS A 604 24.33 1.72 31.99
CA LYS A 604 23.35 2.82 31.91
C LYS A 604 22.01 2.48 32.56
N TYR A 605 21.67 1.20 32.67
CA TYR A 605 20.45 0.73 33.30
C TYR A 605 20.82 -0.30 34.37
N GLU A 606 20.78 0.09 35.64
CA GLU A 606 21.11 -0.77 36.81
C GLU A 606 20.20 -2.02 36.95
N SER A 607 19.35 -2.36 35.97
CA SER A 607 18.44 -3.50 36.05
C SER A 607 18.03 -4.19 34.73
N PHE A 608 18.72 -4.02 33.59
CA PHE A 608 18.30 -4.70 32.35
C PHE A 608 19.39 -5.37 31.52
N VAL A 609 18.94 -6.23 30.59
CA VAL A 609 19.74 -6.97 29.62
C VAL A 609 20.16 -6.01 28.51
N GLY A 610 21.44 -5.65 28.47
CA GLY A 610 22.01 -4.81 27.42
C GLY A 610 22.31 -5.59 26.13
N ASP A 611 21.38 -6.45 25.67
CA ASP A 611 21.58 -7.26 24.46
C ASP A 611 21.39 -6.47 23.15
N LEU A 612 21.88 -7.03 22.05
CA LEU A 612 21.78 -6.43 20.71
C LEU A 612 20.33 -6.13 20.29
N ILE A 613 19.36 -6.98 20.61
CA ILE A 613 17.95 -6.78 20.21
C ILE A 613 17.35 -5.58 20.95
N THR A 614 17.63 -5.48 22.25
CA THR A 614 17.22 -4.33 23.08
C THR A 614 17.90 -3.05 22.58
N TYR A 615 19.21 -3.08 22.27
CA TYR A 615 19.93 -1.94 21.68
C TYR A 615 19.30 -1.46 20.37
N LEU A 616 18.97 -2.39 19.47
CA LEU A 616 18.33 -2.04 18.21
C LEU A 616 16.95 -1.42 18.44
N TRP A 617 16.17 -1.96 19.39
CA TRP A 617 14.86 -1.43 19.73
C TRP A 617 14.90 -0.05 20.34
N GLU A 618 15.87 0.25 21.21
CA GLU A 618 16.11 1.62 21.66
C GLU A 618 16.28 2.55 20.46
N ASN A 619 17.18 2.21 19.53
CA ASN A 619 17.42 3.04 18.35
C ASN A 619 16.21 3.10 17.39
N ILE A 620 15.40 2.04 17.27
CA ILE A 620 14.15 2.05 16.49
C ILE A 620 13.14 3.01 17.13
N ILE A 621 13.01 3.01 18.46
CA ILE A 621 12.14 3.94 19.20
C ILE A 621 12.61 5.39 19.00
N GLU A 622 13.93 5.64 19.09
CA GLU A 622 14.50 6.96 18.85
C GLU A 622 14.26 7.43 17.40
N PHE A 623 14.47 6.54 16.42
CA PHE A 623 14.25 6.81 15.00
C PHE A 623 12.79 7.11 14.69
N GLU A 624 11.86 6.30 15.19
CA GLU A 624 10.41 6.47 14.99
C GLU A 624 9.96 7.82 15.57
N TYR A 625 10.42 8.15 16.79
CA TYR A 625 10.13 9.44 17.40
C TYR A 625 10.69 10.60 16.59
N CYS A 626 11.93 10.52 16.09
CA CYS A 626 12.50 11.56 15.22
C CYS A 626 11.80 11.65 13.86
N THR A 627 11.16 10.58 13.41
CA THR A 627 10.46 10.52 12.12
C THR A 627 9.04 11.03 12.21
N TYR A 628 8.33 10.79 13.32
CA TYR A 628 6.90 11.08 13.43
C TYR A 628 6.50 11.95 14.61
N GLY A 629 7.43 12.28 15.51
CA GLY A 629 7.11 12.90 16.80
C GLY A 629 6.27 12.00 17.71
N SER A 630 6.15 10.71 17.38
CA SER A 630 5.27 9.75 18.04
C SER A 630 5.85 8.35 17.90
N ILE A 631 5.50 7.46 18.83
CA ILE A 631 5.84 6.04 18.76
C ILE A 631 4.59 5.14 18.84
N THR A 632 3.41 5.70 18.55
CA THR A 632 2.13 4.97 18.67
C THR A 632 2.08 3.69 17.82
N GLU A 633 2.69 3.67 16.64
CA GLU A 633 2.76 2.46 15.81
C GLU A 633 3.61 1.36 16.46
N ILE A 634 4.76 1.71 17.06
CA ILE A 634 5.56 0.76 17.86
C ILE A 634 4.75 0.20 19.02
N ILE A 635 4.02 1.06 19.74
CA ILE A 635 3.16 0.62 20.86
C ILE A 635 2.09 -0.38 20.40
N LYS A 636 1.54 -0.23 19.19
CA LYS A 636 0.61 -1.21 18.61
C LYS A 636 1.31 -2.55 18.34
N ILE A 637 2.50 -2.53 17.74
CA ILE A 637 3.29 -3.75 17.48
C ILE A 637 3.51 -4.52 18.77
N ILE A 638 3.91 -3.84 19.84
CA ILE A 638 4.24 -4.47 21.12
C ILE A 638 2.99 -5.02 21.81
N LYS A 639 1.88 -4.26 21.87
CA LYS A 639 0.65 -4.67 22.56
C LYS A 639 -0.02 -5.91 21.98
N ASP A 640 0.12 -6.15 20.68
CA ASP A 640 -0.56 -7.24 19.99
C ASP A 640 0.16 -8.60 20.16
N LYS A 641 1.29 -8.66 20.88
CA LYS A 641 2.14 -9.86 20.99
C LYS A 641 2.03 -10.54 22.34
N LYS A 642 2.02 -11.88 22.32
CA LYS A 642 2.02 -12.74 23.51
C LYS A 642 3.38 -13.41 23.68
N ILE A 643 4.44 -12.59 23.75
CA ILE A 643 5.82 -13.05 23.99
C ILE A 643 6.13 -12.82 25.46
N TYR A 644 6.59 -13.88 26.14
CA TYR A 644 6.94 -13.82 27.55
C TYR A 644 8.41 -14.20 27.72
N ASN A 645 9.32 -13.29 27.35
CA ASN A 645 10.75 -13.42 27.64
C ASN A 645 11.33 -12.08 28.13
N LYS A 646 12.52 -12.14 28.76
CA LYS A 646 13.12 -10.99 29.44
C LYS A 646 13.44 -9.83 28.50
N THR A 647 13.93 -10.12 27.29
CA THR A 647 14.25 -9.12 26.25
C THR A 647 13.00 -8.41 25.77
N PHE A 648 11.91 -9.14 25.48
CA PHE A 648 10.64 -8.54 25.06
C PHE A 648 10.02 -7.68 26.17
N SER A 649 10.03 -8.14 27.43
CA SER A 649 9.57 -7.32 28.55
C SER A 649 10.40 -6.04 28.72
N ALA A 650 11.71 -6.08 28.44
CA ALA A 650 12.57 -4.89 28.43
C ALA A 650 12.10 -3.89 27.38
N ILE A 651 11.90 -4.35 26.14
CA ILE A 651 11.45 -3.54 25.01
C ILE A 651 10.08 -2.91 25.30
N GLU A 652 9.14 -3.71 25.81
CA GLU A 652 7.80 -3.24 26.17
C GLU A 652 7.86 -2.16 27.26
N GLN A 653 8.68 -2.37 28.31
CA GLN A 653 8.84 -1.40 29.38
C GLN A 653 9.48 -0.11 28.88
N ILE A 654 10.54 -0.19 28.08
CA ILE A 654 11.24 0.97 27.49
C ILE A 654 10.26 1.78 26.62
N ALA A 655 9.55 1.11 25.71
CA ALA A 655 8.61 1.77 24.80
C ALA A 655 7.46 2.44 25.56
N ASN A 656 6.83 1.75 26.51
CA ASN A 656 5.73 2.31 27.31
C ASN A 656 6.21 3.47 28.18
N ASN A 657 7.35 3.34 28.87
CA ASN A 657 7.91 4.42 29.68
C ASN A 657 8.23 5.65 28.83
N PHE A 658 8.84 5.46 27.65
CA PHE A 658 9.15 6.55 26.74
C PHE A 658 7.89 7.23 26.21
N TYR A 659 6.88 6.45 25.81
CA TYR A 659 5.57 6.97 25.36
C TYR A 659 4.92 7.87 26.43
N GLU A 660 4.89 7.40 27.68
CA GLU A 660 4.34 8.15 28.82
C GLU A 660 5.13 9.43 29.14
N LYS A 661 6.44 9.42 28.85
CA LYS A 661 7.34 10.57 29.01
C LYS A 661 7.07 11.64 27.95
N ILE A 662 7.01 11.26 26.67
CA ILE A 662 6.89 12.21 25.55
C ILE A 662 5.48 12.74 25.33
N LYS A 663 4.42 12.00 25.70
CA LYS A 663 3.02 12.43 25.46
C LYS A 663 2.67 13.76 26.14
N LYS A 664 3.40 14.11 27.21
CA LYS A 664 3.26 15.39 27.93
C LYS A 664 3.71 16.60 27.10
N TYR A 665 4.59 16.39 26.10
CA TYR A 665 5.24 17.44 25.32
C TYR A 665 4.72 17.51 23.87
N SER A 666 3.39 17.47 23.70
CA SER A 666 2.74 17.42 22.38
C SER A 666 3.18 18.52 21.40
N TYR A 667 3.52 19.71 21.89
CA TYR A 667 4.09 20.79 21.07
C TYR A 667 5.40 20.36 20.41
N VAL A 668 6.34 19.85 21.20
CA VAL A 668 7.68 19.44 20.73
C VAL A 668 7.56 18.24 19.80
N ASN A 669 6.72 17.27 20.16
CA ASN A 669 6.35 16.16 19.30
C ASN A 669 5.86 16.65 17.93
N PHE A 670 5.02 17.69 17.92
CA PHE A 670 4.51 18.26 16.68
C PHE A 670 5.56 19.06 15.89
N GLN A 671 6.51 19.74 16.55
CA GLN A 671 7.64 20.36 15.85
C GLN A 671 8.44 19.31 15.08
N ILE A 672 8.70 18.15 15.69
CA ILE A 672 9.36 17.03 15.01
C ILE A 672 8.53 16.60 13.80
N TYR A 673 7.23 16.34 13.99
CA TYR A 673 6.32 15.98 12.90
C TYR A 673 6.33 17.00 11.76
N HIS A 674 6.31 18.30 12.08
CA HIS A 674 6.39 19.40 11.10
C HIS A 674 7.66 19.33 10.27
N ILE A 675 8.81 19.09 10.91
CA ILE A 675 10.12 19.06 10.26
C ILE A 675 10.29 17.82 9.39
N SER A 676 9.81 16.66 9.85
CA SER A 676 10.10 15.35 9.25
C SER A 676 9.05 14.85 8.26
N ASN A 677 7.79 15.31 8.35
CA ASN A 677 6.69 14.82 7.51
C ASN A 677 6.37 15.75 6.33
N GLY A 678 6.13 15.14 5.16
CA GLY A 678 5.64 15.81 3.95
C GLY A 678 6.71 16.10 2.91
N GLY A 679 6.73 15.33 1.82
CA GLY A 679 7.70 15.46 0.72
C GLY A 679 9.12 15.10 1.14
N ALA A 680 10.14 15.81 0.65
CA ALA A 680 11.56 15.55 0.90
C ALA A 680 12.05 15.84 2.36
N LYS A 681 11.15 16.07 3.31
CA LYS A 681 11.46 16.51 4.68
C LYS A 681 12.17 15.47 5.56
N THR A 682 12.21 14.21 5.13
CA THR A 682 12.92 13.12 5.83
C THR A 682 14.42 13.35 5.98
N VAL A 683 15.02 14.27 5.20
CA VAL A 683 16.45 14.61 5.28
C VAL A 683 16.88 15.18 6.63
N PHE A 684 15.96 15.72 7.44
CA PHE A 684 16.26 16.33 8.73
C PHE A 684 16.26 15.35 9.91
N ILE A 685 15.81 14.10 9.71
CA ILE A 685 15.79 13.06 10.76
C ILE A 685 17.14 12.92 11.51
N PRO A 686 18.32 12.85 10.86
CA PRO A 686 19.57 12.65 11.58
C PRO A 686 19.96 13.88 12.42
N LEU A 687 19.59 15.08 11.97
CA LEU A 687 19.83 16.32 12.71
C LEU A 687 18.96 16.38 13.97
N ILE A 688 17.66 16.08 13.84
CA ILE A 688 16.74 15.98 14.98
C ILE A 688 17.26 14.95 15.98
N TRP A 689 17.68 13.78 15.49
CA TRP A 689 18.16 12.68 16.32
C TRP A 689 19.44 13.05 17.08
N THR A 690 20.41 13.67 16.39
CA THR A 690 21.65 14.13 17.03
C THR A 690 21.36 15.14 18.15
N LEU A 691 20.52 16.14 17.89
CA LEU A 691 20.13 17.14 18.89
C LEU A 691 19.37 16.51 20.07
N ALA A 692 18.44 15.60 19.80
CA ALA A 692 17.68 14.92 20.85
C ALA A 692 18.58 14.08 21.77
N LYS A 693 19.68 13.50 21.26
CA LYS A 693 20.71 12.84 22.09
C LYS A 693 21.47 13.84 22.97
N GLU A 694 21.93 14.96 22.41
CA GLU A 694 22.64 16.01 23.17
C GLU A 694 21.80 16.61 24.31
N PHE A 695 20.48 16.73 24.09
CA PHE A 695 19.54 17.20 25.12
C PHE A 695 18.97 16.09 26.01
N GLU A 696 19.51 14.87 25.96
CA GLU A 696 19.08 13.70 26.77
C GLU A 696 17.58 13.39 26.68
N ILE A 697 16.96 13.62 25.52
CA ILE A 697 15.55 13.31 25.30
C ILE A 697 15.32 11.79 25.46
N PHE A 698 16.25 10.99 24.93
CA PHE A 698 16.24 9.52 24.97
C PHE A 698 16.87 8.91 26.23
N ASP A 699 16.94 9.65 27.33
CA ASP A 699 17.30 9.03 28.60
C ASP A 699 16.13 8.16 29.11
N PHE A 700 16.15 6.87 28.76
CA PHE A 700 15.12 5.90 29.12
C PHE A 700 15.14 5.52 30.60
N SER A 701 16.20 5.87 31.36
CA SER A 701 16.30 5.59 32.79
C SER A 701 15.44 6.55 33.64
N LYS A 702 15.18 7.76 33.12
CA LYS A 702 14.44 8.81 33.83
C LYS A 702 12.94 8.73 33.55
N LYS A 703 12.14 8.79 34.62
CA LYS A 703 10.66 8.83 34.54
C LYS A 703 10.11 10.11 33.90
N GLU A 704 10.85 11.21 33.95
CA GLU A 704 10.43 12.49 33.35
C GLU A 704 11.57 13.13 32.54
N LEU A 705 11.22 13.93 31.53
CA LEU A 705 12.17 14.80 30.82
C LEU A 705 12.54 16.01 31.68
N ASN A 706 13.79 16.44 31.59
CA ASN A 706 14.21 17.74 32.14
C ASN A 706 13.64 18.85 31.26
N GLU A 707 12.73 19.64 31.84
CA GLU A 707 11.97 20.67 31.12
C GLU A 707 12.87 21.76 30.50
N ASN A 708 13.97 22.13 31.16
CA ASN A 708 14.93 23.08 30.59
C ASN A 708 15.64 22.49 29.35
N LYS A 709 15.97 21.20 29.36
CA LYS A 709 16.55 20.54 28.18
C LYS A 709 15.53 20.44 27.03
N VAL A 710 14.26 20.20 27.35
CA VAL A 710 13.17 20.22 26.36
C VAL A 710 12.97 21.62 25.77
N LYS A 711 13.04 22.67 26.59
CA LYS A 711 13.03 24.07 26.13
C LYS A 711 14.14 24.33 25.14
N GLU A 712 15.39 24.00 25.50
CA GLU A 712 16.52 24.23 24.61
C GLU A 712 16.39 23.41 23.33
N PHE A 713 16.07 22.11 23.41
CA PHE A 713 15.81 21.30 22.22
C PHE A 713 14.74 21.91 21.30
N SER A 714 13.64 22.41 21.88
CA SER A 714 12.55 23.05 21.13
C SER A 714 12.98 24.31 20.38
N LYS A 715 13.97 25.07 20.88
CA LYS A 715 14.57 26.20 20.16
C LYS A 715 15.29 25.76 18.89
N TYR A 716 16.11 24.71 18.96
CA TYR A 716 16.79 24.17 17.77
C TYR A 716 15.76 23.65 16.76
N LEU A 717 14.72 22.96 17.22
CA LEU A 717 13.64 22.52 16.33
C LEU A 717 12.95 23.71 15.65
N ALA A 718 12.72 24.83 16.34
CA ALA A 718 12.12 26.02 15.73
C ALA A 718 12.96 26.60 14.59
N GLU A 719 14.29 26.62 14.73
CA GLU A 719 15.20 27.07 13.68
C GLU A 719 15.16 26.12 12.47
N ILE A 720 15.07 24.81 12.70
CA ILE A 720 14.90 23.82 11.64
C ILE A 720 13.51 23.93 10.99
N GLU A 721 12.44 24.17 11.75
CA GLU A 721 11.09 24.40 11.22
C GLU A 721 11.09 25.62 10.27
N LYS A 722 11.70 26.73 10.72
CA LYS A 722 11.87 27.98 9.96
C LYS A 722 12.60 27.72 8.64
N PHE A 723 13.78 27.08 8.70
CA PHE A 723 14.53 26.71 7.49
C PHE A 723 13.74 25.73 6.59
N SER A 724 13.09 24.72 7.17
CA SER A 724 12.35 23.70 6.40
C SER A 724 11.17 24.30 5.63
N ALA A 725 10.58 25.40 6.12
CA ALA A 725 9.53 26.13 5.43
C ALA A 725 10.09 26.90 4.22
N LEU A 726 11.27 27.51 4.37
CA LEU A 726 11.94 28.26 3.30
C LEU A 726 12.55 27.35 2.22
N TRP A 727 13.11 26.20 2.61
CA TRP A 727 13.83 25.30 1.73
C TRP A 727 13.07 25.00 0.43
N LYS A 728 11.76 24.75 0.50
CA LYS A 728 10.95 24.34 -0.66
C LYS A 728 10.63 25.48 -1.65
N ILE A 729 10.94 26.74 -1.33
CA ILE A 729 10.64 27.88 -2.20
C ILE A 729 11.54 27.90 -3.44
N LYS A 730 12.83 27.57 -3.27
CA LYS A 730 13.87 27.66 -4.32
C LYS A 730 14.42 26.30 -4.77
N PHE A 731 13.77 25.21 -4.40
CA PHE A 731 14.33 23.87 -4.51
C PHE A 731 14.22 23.25 -5.91
N SER A 732 15.22 23.50 -6.76
CA SER A 732 15.45 22.77 -8.02
C SER A 732 16.10 21.39 -7.77
N GLY A 733 15.53 20.60 -6.84
CA GLY A 733 15.68 19.14 -6.75
C GLY A 733 16.91 18.53 -6.04
N GLN A 734 18.03 19.23 -5.89
CA GLN A 734 19.28 18.64 -5.37
C GLN A 734 19.20 18.28 -3.87
N SER A 735 19.05 16.99 -3.52
CA SER A 735 18.84 16.49 -2.15
C SER A 735 19.77 17.12 -1.10
N LEU A 736 19.22 17.52 0.06
CA LEU A 736 19.98 18.06 1.19
C LEU A 736 20.65 16.98 2.07
N THR A 737 20.48 15.69 1.76
CA THR A 737 20.93 14.60 2.64
C THR A 737 22.41 14.73 3.02
N LEU A 738 23.30 14.99 2.07
CA LEU A 738 24.75 15.10 2.33
C LEU A 738 25.09 16.36 3.15
N GLN A 739 24.45 17.48 2.86
CA GLN A 739 24.66 18.74 3.58
C GLN A 739 24.21 18.60 5.04
N ILE A 740 23.04 18.01 5.29
CA ILE A 740 22.55 17.79 6.65
C ILE A 740 23.47 16.83 7.43
N ARG A 741 23.96 15.75 6.80
CA ARG A 741 24.95 14.85 7.42
C ARG A 741 26.24 15.58 7.81
N LYS A 742 26.73 16.49 6.96
CA LYS A 742 27.90 17.34 7.25
C LYS A 742 27.63 18.31 8.40
N ILE A 743 26.43 18.90 8.47
CA ILE A 743 26.03 19.76 9.58
C ILE A 743 26.03 18.97 10.89
N CYS A 744 25.51 17.73 10.91
CA CYS A 744 25.50 16.88 12.11
C CYS A 744 26.92 16.67 12.69
N LEU A 745 27.95 16.55 11.85
CA LEU A 745 29.34 16.41 12.28
C LEU A 745 29.94 17.71 12.87
N LYS A 746 29.43 18.86 12.45
CA LYS A 746 29.92 20.19 12.83
C LYS A 746 29.00 20.91 13.82
N LEU A 747 28.09 20.18 14.47
CA LEU A 747 27.18 20.75 15.46
C LEU A 747 27.89 21.25 16.72
N LYS A 748 29.11 20.77 16.98
CA LYS A 748 29.95 21.23 18.09
C LYS A 748 31.03 22.15 17.56
N ASN A 749 31.28 23.23 18.28
CA ASN A 749 32.41 24.12 18.02
C ASN A 749 33.74 23.46 18.45
N ASP A 750 34.86 24.14 18.21
CA ASP A 750 36.20 23.62 18.52
C ASP A 750 36.40 23.33 20.03
N ASP A 751 35.62 23.98 20.90
CA ASP A 751 35.61 23.76 22.36
C ASP A 751 34.72 22.57 22.78
N GLY A 752 34.08 21.87 21.84
CA GLY A 752 33.18 20.74 22.09
C GLY A 752 31.76 21.12 22.53
N ASN A 753 31.42 22.41 22.55
CA ASN A 753 30.09 22.93 22.89
C ASN A 753 29.17 22.96 21.67
N LEU A 754 27.88 22.69 21.87
CA LEU A 754 26.89 22.78 20.79
C LEU A 754 26.80 24.23 20.29
N ILE A 755 26.84 24.42 18.96
CA ILE A 755 26.63 25.73 18.33
C ILE A 755 25.25 26.28 18.71
N SER A 756 25.09 27.61 18.78
CA SER A 756 23.80 28.19 19.17
C SER A 756 22.69 27.88 18.14
N PRO A 757 21.39 27.97 18.50
CA PRO A 757 20.29 27.81 17.55
C PRO A 757 20.42 28.74 16.32
N GLU A 758 20.81 29.99 16.54
CA GLU A 758 21.01 30.98 15.48
C GLU A 758 22.15 30.59 14.55
N GLN A 759 23.25 30.05 15.10
CA GLN A 759 24.37 29.53 14.31
C GLN A 759 23.94 28.29 13.49
N LEU A 760 23.14 27.39 14.06
CA LEU A 760 22.58 26.25 13.32
C LEU A 760 21.75 26.73 12.12
N TYR A 761 20.89 27.72 12.31
CA TYR A 761 20.11 28.29 11.22
C TYR A 761 20.99 28.85 10.11
N LEU A 762 22.07 29.58 10.45
CA LEU A 762 23.02 30.09 9.47
C LEU A 762 23.72 28.96 8.69
N GLU A 763 24.11 27.88 9.35
CA GLU A 763 24.69 26.71 8.67
C GLU A 763 23.70 26.03 7.72
N LEU A 764 22.42 25.93 8.13
CA LEU A 764 21.35 25.42 7.27
C LEU A 764 21.13 26.36 6.07
N GLU A 765 21.03 27.67 6.28
CA GLU A 765 20.78 28.64 5.21
C GLU A 765 21.93 28.67 4.19
N LYS A 766 23.19 28.49 4.62
CA LYS A 766 24.37 28.34 3.74
C LYS A 766 24.28 27.16 2.77
N THR A 767 23.43 26.17 3.04
CA THR A 767 23.23 25.04 2.10
C THR A 767 22.50 25.46 0.83
N ILE A 768 21.85 26.63 0.82
CA ILE A 768 21.09 27.18 -0.32
C ILE A 768 21.55 28.61 -0.58
N LYS A 769 22.39 28.77 -1.61
CA LYS A 769 23.02 30.06 -1.94
C LYS A 769 22.00 31.18 -2.13
N GLU A 770 20.86 30.89 -2.73
CA GLU A 770 19.78 31.84 -2.98
C GLU A 770 19.19 32.40 -1.69
N LEU A 771 19.06 31.59 -0.62
CA LEU A 771 18.56 32.08 0.66
C LEU A 771 19.56 33.01 1.35
N THR A 772 20.86 32.75 1.22
CA THR A 772 21.90 33.56 1.88
C THR A 772 21.99 35.01 1.37
N ILE A 773 21.62 35.24 0.11
CA ILE A 773 21.65 36.58 -0.50
C ILE A 773 20.36 37.37 -0.29
N MET A 774 19.32 36.73 0.23
CA MET A 774 18.02 37.36 0.45
C MET A 774 17.96 38.06 1.81
N SER A 775 17.29 39.21 1.86
CA SER A 775 16.89 39.83 3.13
C SER A 775 15.84 38.97 3.84
N ASN A 776 15.66 39.15 5.15
CA ASN A 776 14.59 38.45 5.89
C ASN A 776 13.19 38.81 5.36
N ALA A 777 12.99 40.05 4.92
CA ALA A 777 11.76 40.48 4.28
C ALA A 777 11.52 39.75 2.95
N GLN A 778 12.54 39.60 2.10
CA GLN A 778 12.46 38.81 0.86
C GLN A 778 12.10 37.34 1.13
N LYS A 779 12.74 36.69 2.12
CA LYS A 779 12.47 35.29 2.50
C LYS A 779 11.00 35.09 2.90
N ILE A 780 10.48 36.01 3.72
CA ILE A 780 9.09 36.02 4.19
C ILE A 780 8.12 36.30 3.04
N ASN A 781 8.44 37.25 2.16
CA ASN A 781 7.61 37.62 1.02
C ASN A 781 7.46 36.46 0.03
N GLU A 782 8.55 35.77 -0.29
CA GLU A 782 8.49 34.61 -1.17
C GLU A 782 7.77 33.42 -0.53
N LEU A 783 8.00 33.18 0.77
CA LEU A 783 7.28 32.14 1.50
C LEU A 783 5.78 32.41 1.52
N TYR A 784 5.39 33.66 1.77
CA TYR A 784 3.99 34.07 1.76
C TYR A 784 3.35 33.83 0.39
N LYS A 785 4.02 34.22 -0.70
CA LYS A 785 3.54 33.98 -2.07
C LYS A 785 3.41 32.49 -2.39
N ASP A 786 4.42 31.68 -2.03
CA ASP A 786 4.40 30.24 -2.26
C ASP A 786 3.25 29.55 -1.48
N LEU A 787 3.08 29.89 -0.21
CA LEU A 787 2.01 29.34 0.63
C LEU A 787 0.63 29.82 0.18
N GLN A 788 0.48 31.07 -0.27
CA GLN A 788 -0.77 31.55 -0.88
C GLN A 788 -1.11 30.74 -2.13
N ASN A 789 -0.15 30.52 -3.02
CA ASN A 789 -0.34 29.75 -4.23
C ASN A 789 -0.68 28.28 -3.96
N LYS A 790 -0.15 27.69 -2.88
CA LYS A 790 -0.41 26.29 -2.51
C LYS A 790 -1.69 26.12 -1.71
N LEU A 791 -1.93 26.98 -0.73
CA LEU A 791 -2.94 26.79 0.31
C LEU A 791 -4.18 27.66 0.17
N ASN A 792 -4.15 28.61 -0.75
CA ASN A 792 -5.22 29.56 -1.01
C ASN A 792 -5.40 29.80 -2.51
N ALA A 793 -5.11 28.78 -3.33
CA ALA A 793 -5.17 28.88 -4.78
C ALA A 793 -6.59 29.24 -5.23
N GLN A 794 -6.72 30.35 -5.95
CA GLN A 794 -7.94 30.71 -6.67
C GLN A 794 -7.79 30.28 -8.13
N ILE A 795 -8.83 29.64 -8.64
CA ILE A 795 -8.95 29.20 -10.01
C ILE A 795 -9.98 30.18 -10.64
N ASP A 796 -9.51 31.18 -11.41
CA ASP A 796 -10.31 32.18 -12.18
C ASP A 796 -11.14 31.64 -13.40
N GLU A 797 -11.10 32.34 -14.55
CA GLU A 797 -11.45 31.94 -15.94
C GLU A 797 -10.15 31.71 -16.80
N SER A 798 -9.91 30.50 -17.40
CA SER A 798 -8.66 29.89 -17.97
C SER A 798 -7.58 29.03 -17.18
N ASN A 799 -7.88 27.96 -16.38
CA ASN A 799 -6.98 26.86 -15.82
C ASN A 799 -7.62 25.65 -15.05
N TYR A 800 -8.89 25.27 -15.19
CA TYR A 800 -9.48 24.20 -14.38
C TYR A 800 -9.33 22.87 -15.13
N LYS A 801 -8.16 22.33 -14.91
CA LYS A 801 -7.90 20.90 -14.90
C LYS A 801 -6.85 20.66 -13.81
N ASN A 802 -6.53 19.39 -13.62
CA ASN A 802 -5.22 18.94 -13.16
C ASN A 802 -4.72 19.52 -11.84
N LYS A 803 -5.08 18.85 -10.74
CA LYS A 803 -4.09 18.37 -9.75
C LYS A 803 -4.77 17.42 -8.76
N LYS A 804 -4.37 16.13 -8.80
CA LYS A 804 -4.61 15.16 -7.71
C LYS A 804 -3.69 15.52 -6.55
N ASP A 805 -4.19 15.48 -5.32
CA ASP A 805 -3.73 16.42 -4.30
C ASP A 805 -3.39 15.78 -2.94
N THR A 806 -2.09 15.66 -2.64
CA THR A 806 -1.54 15.22 -1.34
C THR A 806 -1.70 16.26 -0.21
N ILE A 807 -2.43 17.35 -0.46
CA ILE A 807 -2.22 18.65 0.21
C ILE A 807 -2.75 18.72 1.65
N ASN A 808 -3.69 17.86 2.02
CA ASN A 808 -4.28 17.81 3.38
C ASN A 808 -3.22 17.70 4.48
N LEU A 809 -2.09 17.03 4.22
CA LEU A 809 -0.98 16.97 5.17
C LEU A 809 -0.38 18.35 5.44
N LEU A 810 -0.23 19.19 4.41
CA LEU A 810 0.27 20.55 4.57
C LEU A 810 -0.75 21.45 5.30
N TYR A 811 -2.05 21.29 5.02
CA TYR A 811 -3.09 21.98 5.81
C TYR A 811 -3.02 21.63 7.29
N LYS A 812 -2.86 20.35 7.60
CA LYS A 812 -2.66 19.86 8.98
C LYS A 812 -1.44 20.51 9.63
N ILE A 813 -0.29 20.48 8.94
CA ILE A 813 0.96 21.03 9.44
C ILE A 813 0.81 22.51 9.81
N VAL A 814 0.24 23.31 8.89
CA VAL A 814 0.08 24.76 9.08
C VAL A 814 -0.95 25.08 10.17
N LEU A 815 -2.15 24.48 10.13
CA LEU A 815 -3.20 24.75 11.11
C LEU A 815 -2.81 24.36 12.53
N ALA A 816 -2.15 23.21 12.71
CA ALA A 816 -1.72 22.77 14.02
C ALA A 816 -0.62 23.68 14.58
N LYS A 817 0.35 24.12 13.77
CA LYS A 817 1.38 25.08 14.23
C LYS A 817 0.74 26.40 14.67
N VAL A 818 -0.24 26.92 13.93
CA VAL A 818 -1.00 28.12 14.35
C VAL A 818 -1.77 27.88 15.65
N SER A 819 -2.46 26.74 15.74
CA SER A 819 -3.23 26.36 16.94
C SER A 819 -2.34 26.23 18.18
N TYR A 820 -1.14 25.67 18.03
CA TYR A 820 -0.14 25.61 19.08
C TYR A 820 0.43 26.98 19.45
N GLY A 821 0.65 27.87 18.48
CA GLY A 821 1.03 29.27 18.78
C GLY A 821 -0.01 29.99 19.64
N ILE A 822 -1.30 29.69 19.45
CA ILE A 822 -2.39 30.22 20.28
C ILE A 822 -2.45 29.58 21.66
N LEU A 823 -2.17 28.29 21.76
CA LEU A 823 -1.98 27.62 23.06
C LEU A 823 -0.87 28.31 23.87
N LEU A 824 0.19 28.76 23.20
CA LEU A 824 1.32 29.46 23.81
C LEU A 824 1.10 30.96 24.08
N ARG A 825 -0.12 31.51 23.93
CA ARG A 825 -0.39 32.96 24.05
C ARG A 825 0.10 33.65 25.34
N ASN A 826 0.25 32.89 26.43
CA ASN A 826 0.71 33.40 27.72
C ASN A 826 2.21 33.14 27.97
N HIS A 827 2.93 32.49 27.04
CA HIS A 827 4.35 32.15 27.17
C HIS A 827 5.25 33.28 26.65
N GLU A 828 6.57 33.09 26.70
CA GLU A 828 7.55 34.09 26.25
C GLU A 828 7.58 34.25 24.73
N THR A 829 7.18 33.22 23.98
CA THR A 829 7.22 33.18 22.52
C THR A 829 6.15 32.21 21.98
N PRO A 830 5.60 32.43 20.77
CA PRO A 830 4.76 31.45 20.09
C PRO A 830 5.56 30.39 19.31
N GLN A 831 6.87 30.60 19.13
CA GLN A 831 7.70 29.86 18.16
C GLN A 831 8.17 28.50 18.67
N TYR A 832 8.43 28.36 19.97
CA TYR A 832 8.94 27.16 20.61
C TYR A 832 8.38 26.95 22.03
N PHE A 833 8.45 25.73 22.53
CA PHE A 833 8.07 25.36 23.90
C PHE A 833 9.02 26.00 24.92
N THR A 834 8.45 26.63 25.95
CA THR A 834 9.22 27.31 27.00
C THR A 834 9.21 26.54 28.31
N LYS A 835 8.06 26.47 28.98
CA LYS A 835 7.83 25.70 30.20
C LYS A 835 6.32 25.63 30.46
N PHE A 836 5.85 24.62 31.18
CA PHE A 836 4.50 24.58 31.73
C PHE A 836 4.33 25.63 32.83
N LYS A 837 3.14 26.20 32.95
CA LYS A 837 2.79 27.23 33.94
C LYS A 837 2.15 26.64 35.18
N SER A 838 1.54 25.47 35.06
CA SER A 838 0.94 24.74 36.17
C SER A 838 1.09 23.23 36.02
N LYS A 839 0.95 22.52 37.15
CA LYS A 839 0.85 21.04 37.14
C LYS A 839 -0.37 20.57 36.34
N GLU A 840 -1.44 21.34 36.37
CA GLU A 840 -2.63 21.08 35.54
C GLU A 840 -2.32 21.19 34.06
N GLU A 841 -1.58 22.19 33.59
CA GLU A 841 -1.17 22.28 32.18
C GLU A 841 -0.29 21.10 31.75
N LYS A 842 0.59 20.64 32.65
CA LYS A 842 1.45 19.47 32.43
C LYS A 842 0.68 18.14 32.43
N ASN A 843 -0.37 18.02 33.24
CA ASN A 843 -1.14 16.78 33.43
C ASN A 843 -2.40 16.70 32.56
N ASN A 844 -3.02 17.84 32.24
CA ASN A 844 -4.17 17.91 31.35
C ASN A 844 -3.67 17.58 29.95
N ASN A 845 -4.25 16.56 29.34
CA ASN A 845 -3.93 16.12 27.99
C ASN A 845 -3.90 17.32 27.03
N THR A 846 -2.71 17.79 26.71
CA THR A 846 -2.51 18.78 25.66
C THR A 846 -2.95 18.14 24.35
N ILE A 847 -3.69 18.87 23.52
CA ILE A 847 -4.21 18.35 22.25
C ILE A 847 -3.01 17.85 21.42
N ASN A 848 -3.03 16.58 21.02
CA ASN A 848 -2.04 16.01 20.12
C ASN A 848 -2.55 16.07 18.68
N TYR A 849 -2.16 17.12 17.94
CA TYR A 849 -2.61 17.27 16.55
C TYR A 849 -1.95 16.24 15.60
N ILE A 850 -0.95 15.45 16.03
CA ILE A 850 -0.40 14.34 15.23
C ILE A 850 -1.46 13.28 14.93
N ASP A 851 -2.39 13.04 15.85
CA ASP A 851 -3.45 12.03 15.67
C ASP A 851 -4.70 12.59 14.97
N TYR A 852 -4.69 13.89 14.62
CA TYR A 852 -5.85 14.57 14.03
C TYR A 852 -5.82 14.51 12.51
N THR A 853 -7.00 14.60 11.91
CA THR A 853 -7.20 14.66 10.46
C THR A 853 -7.76 16.02 10.05
N TYR A 854 -7.44 16.46 8.83
CA TYR A 854 -8.00 17.69 8.27
C TYR A 854 -9.41 17.44 7.74
N GLU A 855 -10.39 18.12 8.34
CA GLU A 855 -11.78 18.01 7.98
C GLU A 855 -12.29 19.31 7.35
N HIS A 856 -13.03 19.19 6.25
CA HIS A 856 -13.48 20.37 5.49
C HIS A 856 -14.78 20.92 6.06
N SER A 857 -15.00 22.24 6.06
CA SER A 857 -16.32 22.82 6.35
C SER A 857 -17.29 22.57 5.21
N LEU A 858 -16.94 23.02 4.00
CA LEU A 858 -17.57 22.62 2.75
C LEU A 858 -16.93 21.32 2.26
N PRO A 859 -17.65 20.17 2.26
CA PRO A 859 -17.06 18.89 1.93
C PRO A 859 -16.50 18.84 0.52
N LYS A 860 -15.29 18.27 0.37
CA LYS A 860 -14.66 18.02 -0.94
C LYS A 860 -15.52 17.15 -1.86
N LYS A 861 -16.32 16.24 -1.28
CA LYS A 861 -17.29 15.42 -2.01
C LYS A 861 -18.70 15.76 -1.53
N LEU A 862 -19.39 16.60 -2.28
CA LEU A 862 -20.78 16.98 -2.03
C LEU A 862 -21.74 15.85 -2.41
N LYS A 863 -22.82 15.69 -1.64
CA LYS A 863 -23.92 14.79 -2.02
C LYS A 863 -24.72 15.42 -3.18
N PRO A 864 -25.40 14.62 -4.03
CA PRO A 864 -26.19 15.15 -5.15
C PRO A 864 -27.24 16.18 -4.72
N GLU A 865 -27.86 15.99 -3.55
CA GLU A 865 -28.85 16.90 -2.98
C GLU A 865 -28.27 18.27 -2.60
N ASP A 866 -27.07 18.27 -2.00
CA ASP A 866 -26.39 19.51 -1.61
C ASP A 866 -25.87 20.27 -2.83
N LYS A 867 -25.39 19.55 -3.86
CA LYS A 867 -25.02 20.16 -5.15
C LYS A 867 -26.21 20.85 -5.81
N LYS A 868 -27.36 20.16 -5.89
CA LYS A 868 -28.60 20.76 -6.40
C LYS A 868 -29.02 22.00 -5.63
N ARG A 869 -28.84 22.01 -4.31
CA ARG A 869 -29.20 23.17 -3.47
C ARG A 869 -28.32 24.39 -3.76
N LEU A 870 -27.01 24.18 -3.91
CA LEU A 870 -26.07 25.23 -4.32
C LEU A 870 -26.36 25.73 -5.75
N ASP A 871 -26.68 24.83 -6.68
CA ASP A 871 -27.07 25.19 -8.05
C ASP A 871 -28.33 26.08 -8.06
N LEU A 872 -29.32 25.79 -7.22
CA LEU A 872 -30.58 26.55 -7.12
C LEU A 872 -30.37 27.99 -6.63
N ILE A 873 -29.35 28.23 -5.80
CA ILE A 873 -28.98 29.57 -5.35
C ILE A 873 -27.92 30.22 -6.25
N GLY A 874 -27.60 29.64 -7.42
CA GLY A 874 -26.71 30.25 -8.41
C GLY A 874 -25.21 30.11 -8.15
N VAL A 875 -24.79 29.22 -7.25
CA VAL A 875 -23.38 28.95 -6.96
C VAL A 875 -22.77 28.05 -8.03
N LYS A 876 -21.61 28.44 -8.60
CA LYS A 876 -20.94 27.69 -9.67
C LYS A 876 -19.93 26.68 -9.11
N GLU A 877 -19.65 25.64 -9.89
CA GLU A 877 -18.75 24.53 -9.48
C GLU A 877 -17.31 24.99 -9.18
N HIS A 878 -16.80 25.99 -9.89
CA HIS A 878 -15.46 26.54 -9.61
C HIS A 878 -15.41 27.33 -8.31
N GLU A 879 -16.49 28.01 -7.90
CA GLU A 879 -16.57 28.71 -6.62
C GLU A 879 -16.48 27.69 -5.47
N ILE A 880 -17.09 26.52 -5.64
CA ILE A 880 -16.99 25.40 -4.71
C ILE A 880 -15.56 24.86 -4.66
N GLU A 881 -14.92 24.54 -5.80
CA GLU A 881 -13.54 24.03 -5.83
C GLU A 881 -12.50 25.06 -5.36
N ASN A 882 -12.77 26.35 -5.54
CA ASN A 882 -11.98 27.43 -4.96
C ASN A 882 -12.01 27.35 -3.43
N ILE A 883 -13.19 27.22 -2.83
CA ILE A 883 -13.32 27.05 -1.37
C ILE A 883 -12.67 25.74 -0.90
N VAL A 884 -12.90 24.62 -1.59
CA VAL A 884 -12.38 23.31 -1.18
C VAL A 884 -10.85 23.30 -1.10
N LYS A 885 -10.15 24.03 -1.98
CA LYS A 885 -8.68 24.16 -2.01
C LYS A 885 -8.10 25.20 -1.07
N GLN A 886 -8.94 25.90 -0.31
CA GLN A 886 -8.51 26.90 0.65
C GLN A 886 -8.34 26.27 2.04
N ILE A 887 -7.19 26.49 2.68
CA ILE A 887 -6.91 26.02 4.03
C ILE A 887 -7.94 26.55 5.07
N GLY A 888 -8.53 27.71 4.79
CA GLY A 888 -9.60 28.28 5.60
C GLY A 888 -10.87 27.42 5.60
N ASN A 889 -11.05 26.52 4.63
CA ASN A 889 -12.20 25.62 4.54
C ASN A 889 -12.06 24.38 5.40
N GLY A 890 -11.26 24.39 6.46
CA GLY A 890 -11.18 23.23 7.34
C GLY A 890 -10.62 23.50 8.72
N CYS A 891 -10.73 22.47 9.54
CA CYS A 891 -10.25 22.39 10.90
C CYS A 891 -9.64 21.00 11.15
N LEU A 892 -8.96 20.83 12.27
CA LEU A 892 -8.39 19.55 12.65
C LEU A 892 -9.33 18.86 13.63
N LEU A 893 -9.67 17.61 13.37
CA LEU A 893 -10.55 16.82 14.24
C LEU A 893 -9.91 15.48 14.61
N SER A 894 -10.21 15.01 15.82
CA SER A 894 -9.91 13.65 16.23
C SER A 894 -10.73 12.65 15.41
N ASP A 895 -10.32 11.38 15.37
CA ASP A 895 -11.07 10.34 14.66
C ASP A 895 -12.50 10.17 15.18
N SER A 896 -12.72 10.33 16.50
CA SER A 896 -14.06 10.27 17.11
C SER A 896 -14.92 11.45 16.69
N ASP A 897 -14.37 12.67 16.72
CA ASP A 897 -15.08 13.88 16.33
C ASP A 897 -15.37 13.91 14.83
N ASN A 898 -14.42 13.43 14.01
CA ASN A 898 -14.63 13.36 12.57
C ASN A 898 -15.74 12.33 12.22
N LYS A 899 -15.73 11.17 12.89
CA LYS A 899 -16.82 10.17 12.75
C LYS A 899 -18.19 10.71 13.17
N SER A 900 -18.25 11.55 14.20
CA SER A 900 -19.52 12.10 14.71
C SER A 900 -20.14 13.11 13.75
N LEU A 901 -19.34 13.97 13.12
CA LEU A 901 -19.83 14.96 12.15
C LEU A 901 -20.29 14.35 10.82
N LYS A 902 -19.72 13.21 10.42
CA LYS A 902 -19.90 12.59 9.10
C LYS A 902 -19.53 13.57 7.96
N ASN A 903 -19.67 13.10 6.72
CA ASN A 903 -19.49 13.95 5.54
C ASN A 903 -20.75 14.80 5.26
N ASN A 904 -21.25 15.48 6.29
CA ASN A 904 -22.46 16.30 6.24
C ASN A 904 -22.14 17.69 5.71
N PHE A 905 -23.10 18.25 4.96
CA PHE A 905 -22.99 19.59 4.40
C PHE A 905 -23.06 20.69 5.48
N ARG A 906 -24.08 20.63 6.34
CA ARG A 906 -24.18 21.50 7.52
C ARG A 906 -23.59 20.81 8.73
N LYS A 907 -22.43 21.29 9.17
CA LYS A 907 -21.74 20.78 10.35
C LYS A 907 -22.08 21.62 11.56
N ASN A 908 -22.12 21.02 12.74
CA ASN A 908 -22.29 21.74 13.99
C ASN A 908 -21.01 21.60 14.82
N TYR A 909 -20.26 22.70 14.89
CA TYR A 909 -18.98 22.74 15.60
C TYR A 909 -19.13 23.08 17.09
N ASN A 910 -20.31 23.50 17.55
CA ASN A 910 -20.51 24.01 18.91
C ASN A 910 -20.32 22.96 20.01
N TYR A 911 -20.47 21.67 19.69
CA TYR A 911 -20.34 20.56 20.64
C TYR A 911 -18.95 19.90 20.61
N LEU A 912 -18.03 20.41 19.79
CA LEU A 912 -16.69 19.86 19.67
C LEU A 912 -15.77 20.49 20.72
N ASN A 913 -14.75 19.74 21.13
CA ASN A 913 -13.81 20.10 22.20
C ASN A 913 -13.38 21.59 22.14
N ILE A 914 -13.85 22.39 23.11
CA ILE A 914 -13.68 23.86 23.13
C ILE A 914 -12.19 24.26 23.14
N ASN A 915 -11.31 23.39 23.62
CA ASN A 915 -9.87 23.64 23.65
C ASN A 915 -9.18 23.49 22.29
N ASN A 916 -9.88 23.00 21.26
CA ASN A 916 -9.35 22.86 19.90
C ASN A 916 -9.45 24.19 19.15
N TYR A 917 -8.37 24.98 19.20
CA TYR A 917 -8.30 26.28 18.53
C TYR A 917 -8.45 26.22 17.00
N SER A 918 -8.18 25.07 16.37
CA SER A 918 -8.45 24.92 14.93
C SER A 918 -9.94 25.01 14.59
N VAL A 919 -10.80 24.73 15.57
CA VAL A 919 -12.27 24.86 15.51
C VAL A 919 -12.71 26.18 16.14
N ALA A 920 -12.38 26.40 17.41
CA ALA A 920 -12.87 27.54 18.19
C ALA A 920 -12.30 28.89 17.74
N GLY A 921 -11.15 28.91 17.09
CA GLY A 921 -10.37 30.12 16.82
C GLY A 921 -9.78 30.72 18.10
N GLY A 922 -8.95 31.75 17.94
CA GLY A 922 -8.35 32.46 19.09
C GLY A 922 -7.34 33.51 18.67
N LYS A 923 -6.90 34.33 19.63
CA LYS A 923 -5.85 35.33 19.45
C LYS A 923 -4.70 35.10 20.43
N THR A 924 -3.51 35.52 20.03
CA THR A 924 -2.32 35.50 20.89
C THR A 924 -2.05 36.89 21.47
N ASN A 925 -1.14 37.01 22.44
CA ASN A 925 -0.61 38.32 22.88
C ASN A 925 0.57 38.80 22.02
N PHE A 926 0.92 38.07 20.97
CA PHE A 926 2.08 38.35 20.12
C PHE A 926 1.62 39.08 18.85
N ASN A 927 2.40 40.09 18.46
CA ASN A 927 2.10 40.86 17.26
C ASN A 927 2.36 40.03 16.00
N LYS A 928 1.58 40.26 14.95
CA LYS A 928 1.81 39.67 13.62
C LYS A 928 2.63 40.60 12.73
N ILE A 929 3.30 40.03 11.74
CA ILE A 929 4.03 40.78 10.71
C ILE A 929 3.04 41.64 9.90
N ASN A 930 3.42 42.88 9.60
CA ASN A 930 2.70 43.72 8.64
C ASN A 930 3.11 43.32 7.22
N PHE A 931 2.40 42.33 6.66
CA PHE A 931 2.69 41.83 5.31
C PHE A 931 2.52 42.91 4.25
N ASP A 932 1.56 43.82 4.37
CA ASP A 932 1.30 44.83 3.34
C ASP A 932 2.49 45.81 3.23
N GLN A 933 3.05 46.24 4.35
CA GLN A 933 4.24 47.10 4.36
C GLN A 933 5.53 46.32 4.05
N THR A 934 5.68 45.11 4.58
CA THR A 934 6.86 44.24 4.33
C THR A 934 6.96 43.83 2.85
N LEU A 935 5.82 43.68 2.16
CA LEU A 935 5.76 43.40 0.73
C LEU A 935 6.20 44.60 -0.15
N LEU A 936 6.09 45.83 0.38
CA LEU A 936 6.46 47.06 -0.33
C LEU A 936 7.93 47.44 -0.12
N SER A 937 8.48 47.22 1.08
CA SER A 937 9.86 47.58 1.42
C SER A 937 10.91 46.66 0.78
N ASN A 938 10.58 45.37 0.58
CA ASN A 938 11.49 44.27 0.20
C ASN A 938 12.74 44.07 1.09
N ASP A 939 13.23 45.07 1.80
CA ASP A 939 14.46 44.99 2.59
C ASP A 939 14.22 45.03 4.11
N GLU A 940 13.15 45.71 4.56
CA GLU A 940 12.83 45.85 5.98
C GLU A 940 11.60 45.03 6.39
N LEU A 941 11.75 44.24 7.47
CA LEU A 941 10.65 43.48 8.07
C LEU A 941 9.89 44.36 9.07
N ILE A 942 8.60 44.58 8.83
CA ILE A 942 7.77 45.48 9.64
C ILE A 942 6.74 44.68 10.44
N TRP A 943 6.66 44.94 11.75
CA TRP A 943 5.68 44.32 12.64
C TRP A 943 4.48 45.23 12.86
N SER A 944 3.28 44.66 12.91
CA SER A 944 2.05 45.41 13.18
C SER A 944 1.76 45.50 14.68
N ASN A 945 0.77 46.32 15.06
CA ASN A 945 0.19 46.29 16.42
C ASN A 945 -0.94 45.25 16.54
N GLU A 946 -1.29 44.58 15.44
CA GLU A 946 -2.31 43.54 15.44
C GLU A 946 -1.74 42.23 15.98
N GLN A 947 -2.56 41.50 16.73
CA GLN A 947 -2.18 40.22 17.30
C GLN A 947 -2.29 39.09 16.26
N ILE A 948 -1.44 38.06 16.41
CA ILE A 948 -1.59 36.81 15.66
C ILE A 948 -2.94 36.18 16.04
N GLU A 949 -3.76 35.85 15.04
CA GLU A 949 -5.09 35.29 15.25
C GLU A 949 -5.39 34.12 14.31
N LEU A 950 -6.25 33.22 14.78
CA LEU A 950 -6.90 32.19 13.99
C LEU A 950 -8.40 32.41 14.05
N PRO A 951 -9.03 32.84 12.94
CA PRO A 951 -10.48 32.91 12.89
C PRO A 951 -11.11 31.52 13.08
N LYS A 952 -12.25 31.47 13.78
CA LYS A 952 -12.99 30.22 14.04
C LYS A 952 -13.42 29.54 12.74
N ILE A 953 -13.62 28.22 12.77
CA ILE A 953 -14.28 27.56 11.63
C ILE A 953 -15.76 27.91 11.66
N ILE A 954 -16.35 28.11 10.47
CA ILE A 954 -17.78 28.32 10.31
C ILE A 954 -18.34 27.26 9.36
N SER A 955 -19.62 26.95 9.51
CA SER A 955 -20.33 26.05 8.60
C SER A 955 -20.74 26.77 7.33
N VAL A 956 -20.91 26.02 6.24
CA VAL A 956 -21.43 26.57 4.98
C VAL A 956 -22.83 27.17 5.17
N GLU A 957 -23.05 28.35 4.59
CA GLU A 957 -24.36 28.98 4.48
C GLU A 957 -24.85 28.95 3.03
N ASP A 958 -26.02 28.34 2.80
CA ASP A 958 -26.54 27.99 1.47
C ASP A 958 -28.00 28.41 1.27
N ASN A 959 -28.53 29.30 2.11
CA ASN A 959 -29.92 29.75 2.02
C ASN A 959 -30.16 30.71 0.83
N LYS A 960 -29.15 31.52 0.49
CA LYS A 960 -29.14 32.50 -0.61
C LYS A 960 -27.73 32.63 -1.18
N TYR A 961 -27.62 33.09 -2.43
CA TYR A 961 -26.32 33.33 -3.06
C TYR A 961 -25.42 34.27 -2.24
N GLU A 962 -26.01 35.34 -1.69
CA GLU A 962 -25.29 36.33 -0.89
C GLU A 962 -24.68 35.72 0.38
N ASN A 963 -25.37 34.75 0.99
CA ASN A 963 -24.87 34.03 2.16
C ASN A 963 -23.69 33.14 1.77
N PHE A 964 -23.79 32.40 0.66
CA PHE A 964 -22.68 31.59 0.18
C PHE A 964 -21.47 32.45 -0.19
N LYS A 965 -21.68 33.60 -0.84
CA LYS A 965 -20.62 34.57 -1.15
C LYS A 965 -19.97 35.13 0.12
N SER A 966 -20.76 35.41 1.15
CA SER A 966 -20.25 35.84 2.46
C SER A 966 -19.40 34.75 3.13
N PHE A 967 -19.86 33.50 3.08
CA PHE A 967 -19.09 32.33 3.52
C PHE A 967 -17.78 32.18 2.72
N SER A 968 -17.83 32.25 1.38
CA SER A 968 -16.65 32.18 0.52
C SER A 968 -15.61 33.26 0.84
N ASN A 969 -16.05 34.50 1.00
CA ASN A 969 -15.18 35.62 1.41
C ASN A 969 -14.59 35.41 2.80
N TYR A 970 -15.36 34.85 3.73
CA TYR A 970 -14.86 34.49 5.05
C TYR A 970 -13.77 33.42 4.96
N ILE A 971 -13.97 32.36 4.19
CA ILE A 971 -12.98 31.29 3.99
C ILE A 971 -11.69 31.84 3.35
N LEU A 972 -11.81 32.73 2.38
CA LEU A 972 -10.67 33.38 1.74
C LEU A 972 -9.86 34.21 2.74
N ASN A 973 -10.54 35.04 3.53
CA ASN A 973 -9.89 35.87 4.55
C ASN A 973 -9.28 35.02 5.66
N ARG A 974 -9.99 33.98 6.11
CA ARG A 974 -9.48 33.00 7.09
C ARG A 974 -8.22 32.32 6.57
N SER A 975 -8.16 31.94 5.29
CA SER A 975 -6.98 31.35 4.67
C SER A 975 -5.78 32.29 4.70
N LYS A 976 -5.99 33.57 4.35
CA LYS A 976 -4.94 34.59 4.42
C LYS A 976 -4.43 34.77 5.86
N GLU A 977 -5.33 34.90 6.83
CA GLU A 977 -4.93 35.07 8.22
C GLU A 977 -4.22 33.82 8.79
N ILE A 978 -4.64 32.59 8.43
CA ILE A 978 -3.91 31.36 8.79
C ILE A 978 -2.47 31.39 8.28
N ILE A 979 -2.25 31.76 7.01
CA ILE A 979 -0.91 31.80 6.40
C ILE A 979 -0.06 32.90 7.06
N LYS A 980 -0.62 34.10 7.27
CA LYS A 980 0.07 35.20 7.95
C LYS A 980 0.44 34.83 9.40
N ALA A 981 -0.48 34.19 10.12
CA ALA A 981 -0.27 33.72 11.48
C ALA A 981 0.86 32.68 11.53
N TYR A 982 0.82 31.70 10.63
CA TYR A 982 1.83 30.65 10.53
C TYR A 982 3.24 31.22 10.32
N ILE A 983 3.40 32.13 9.36
CA ILE A 983 4.70 32.78 9.10
C ILE A 983 5.10 33.66 10.28
N SER A 984 4.19 34.46 10.85
CA SER A 984 4.50 35.31 12.01
C SER A 984 4.97 34.51 13.22
N ILE A 985 4.43 33.30 13.43
CA ILE A 985 4.87 32.38 14.48
C ILE A 985 6.28 31.85 14.20
N LEU A 986 6.55 31.41 12.96
CA LEU A 986 7.85 30.82 12.59
C LEU A 986 9.02 31.80 12.67
N PHE A 987 8.78 33.09 12.43
CA PHE A 987 9.81 34.13 12.34
C PHE A 987 9.74 35.13 13.50
N TYR A 988 9.09 34.77 14.62
CA TYR A 988 8.86 35.68 15.74
C TYR A 988 10.15 36.15 16.44
N ASP A 989 11.23 35.38 16.32
CA ASP A 989 12.57 35.75 16.78
C ASP A 989 13.09 37.05 16.14
N LEU A 990 12.67 37.36 14.90
CA LEU A 990 13.09 38.54 14.15
C LEU A 990 12.39 39.85 14.59
N LYS A 991 11.52 39.80 15.60
CA LYS A 991 10.90 41.01 16.16
C LYS A 991 11.82 41.77 17.12
N LYS A 992 12.84 41.09 17.66
CA LYS A 992 13.69 41.60 18.73
C LYS A 992 14.55 42.78 18.32
#